data_AF-A0A970CUM0-F1
#
_entry.id   AF-A0A970CUM0-F1
#
_cell.length_a   1.000
_cell.length_b   1.000
_cell.length_c   1.000
_cell.angle_alpha   90.00
_cell.angle_beta   90.00
_cell.angle_gamma   90.00
#
_symmetry.space_group_name_H-M   'P 1'
#
loop_
_entity.id
_entity.type
_entity.pdbx_description
1 polymer ?
#
loop_
_entity_poly.entity_id
_entity_poly.type
_entity_poly.pdbx_seq_one_letter_code
_entity_poly.pdbx_strand_id
1 'polypeptide(L)'
;MRYKKYLRKKLVLVLIFTVLLSLTTTAYADTSMGTSAKSGDFRGLWVATVVNIDYPVKPTTNSDTLKSEALNILDYAKNTGFNAVFLQVRPTSDAFYPSEIFPWSKYLTGKQGTAPSGGFDPLAFWVSEAHKRGLELHAWINPYRVTKRESGQPKHDFASLHASNPAVKNPDWVVNHSDGNLYYNPGIPEVRKLIVYGVLEIVENYDVDGIHFDDYFYPDKNFDDSLVYKKYNTSGKSLDNWRRDNVNTLIRDVKNAIKSTGKNNIRFGISPFGIWANKSSHPQGSDTKGLESYYSHYADSLYWINNEIIDYIVPQIYWNIGYSIADYQKLAVWWCNAVSGKNVDLYIGHAAYKAGNTNPSSPWYGTAEIERQLNLNEKYKEIKGSIFFNYNVMAKNPALTDTVRTIYSIRDGKAPDIKVSISRPLENITTSMSSFYLNGTSDPSIPLYLNGKLVENRSPKGYFGVLVPLSVGANTFVLSQAGSSDTRTIYRTASSSEPVKMSKVEIPAASAFPQSQEYWMPGEKITLSCDAPAGSTVTVKLNGQTFTMKQATGQKNPSGMYKATYTYQYTMPSFTGNPRIYDLGAPVYTVDYKGTVKTQKAPASIGVIMEGARFYAEVKDDVIDIYNAPVSGISGSYELYKGMVEPVTGMTGNYARLASGQWVNKNRVNIANKPEQSQGVVRRATYQTGNKYDIFELTMTSPAAAIVDFDGQKLVLKVAAPSSAALPKLWSDSLISNMTYSTTLRKSEFVLTKGEDQIIDGYHIEKTDTGIRLMLKHKPKVLNYANPLTGITVMLDAGHGGSESGAIGPLGLRYAEKDINLDFAFKLKAELEALGANVLMTRTNDSYLSLSQRLALSRNARPDMFISLHANSMADNVDISKISGFSVFYSEDFAKPAAQLVYDHVIREHGRNKHGVNKKNFYVIRNTWAPSFLLENAFVPNPIEFEWLTNEAEQIKLAKTVTKAVAEYFK
;
A
#
# COMPACT_ATOMS: atom_id res chain seq x y z
N MET A 1 7.45 5.94 70.75
CA MET A 1 8.33 6.05 71.93
C MET A 1 9.69 5.47 71.54
N ARG A 2 10.79 6.18 71.86
CA ARG A 2 12.19 6.04 71.41
C ARG A 2 12.58 6.81 70.13
N TYR A 3 13.04 8.04 70.38
CA TYR A 3 13.66 9.02 69.50
C TYR A 3 15.06 9.31 70.08
N LYS A 4 16.04 9.69 69.24
CA LYS A 4 17.38 10.26 69.53
C LYS A 4 18.58 9.33 69.79
N LYS A 5 19.50 9.28 68.80
CA LYS A 5 21.00 9.25 68.86
C LYS A 5 21.47 8.72 67.48
N TYR A 6 22.31 9.34 66.63
CA TYR A 6 23.45 10.24 66.79
C TYR A 6 23.65 11.06 65.48
N LEU A 7 23.79 12.38 65.61
CA LEU A 7 24.44 13.26 64.65
C LEU A 7 25.69 13.84 65.36
N ARG A 8 26.78 14.08 64.60
CA ARG A 8 28.08 14.70 64.95
C ARG A 8 29.27 13.74 65.06
N LYS A 9 30.11 13.72 64.03
CA LYS A 9 31.52 14.21 64.09
C LYS A 9 32.22 14.08 62.72
N LYS A 10 32.92 15.17 62.33
CA LYS A 10 33.94 15.33 61.28
C LYS A 10 33.53 16.10 60.00
N LEU A 11 33.26 17.38 60.21
CA LEU A 11 33.67 18.48 59.32
C LEU A 11 34.54 19.42 60.17
N VAL A 12 35.47 20.15 59.55
CA VAL A 12 36.38 21.19 60.11
C VAL A 12 37.81 20.73 60.41
N LEU A 13 38.61 20.75 59.34
CA LEU A 13 40.03 21.13 59.30
C LEU A 13 40.34 21.50 57.81
N VAL A 14 39.51 22.31 57.14
CA VAL A 14 39.63 23.78 56.96
C VAL A 14 41.06 24.26 56.68
N LEU A 15 41.25 24.63 55.41
CA LEU A 15 41.89 25.86 54.94
C LEU A 15 43.14 26.31 55.71
N ILE A 16 44.31 25.82 55.31
CA ILE A 16 45.53 26.64 55.15
C ILE A 16 46.36 25.94 54.09
N PHE A 17 46.23 26.32 52.82
CA PHE A 17 47.27 26.30 51.77
C PHE A 17 46.60 26.63 50.42
N THR A 18 46.13 27.86 50.32
CA THR A 18 45.82 28.48 49.03
C THR A 18 46.48 29.84 49.08
N VAL A 19 47.10 30.24 47.96
CA VAL A 19 47.79 31.52 47.71
C VAL A 19 49.29 31.51 48.00
N LEU A 20 50.10 31.07 47.02
CA LEU A 20 51.08 31.90 46.28
C LEU A 20 52.01 31.05 45.38
N LEU A 21 52.16 31.54 44.14
CA LEU A 21 53.15 31.23 43.08
C LEU A 21 52.98 29.89 42.32
N SER A 22 52.32 29.83 41.15
CA SER A 22 52.74 30.32 39.82
C SER A 22 54.08 29.73 39.32
N LEU A 23 54.03 28.81 38.34
CA LEU A 23 54.57 28.99 36.97
C LEU A 23 54.65 27.66 36.19
N THR A 24 53.97 27.67 35.04
CA THR A 24 54.29 26.99 33.76
C THR A 24 54.49 25.48 33.72
N THR A 25 53.49 24.76 33.22
CA THR A 25 53.62 23.93 32.00
C THR A 25 52.23 23.77 31.37
N THR A 26 52.13 24.13 30.09
CA THR A 26 50.95 23.93 29.24
C THR A 26 50.79 22.45 28.91
N ALA A 27 49.80 21.81 29.51
CA ALA A 27 49.21 20.58 29.00
C ALA A 27 47.76 20.91 28.64
N TYR A 28 47.42 20.74 27.35
CA TYR A 28 46.06 20.83 26.84
C TYR A 28 45.20 19.78 27.57
N ALA A 29 44.43 20.23 28.55
CA ALA A 29 43.33 19.46 29.11
C ALA A 29 42.14 19.64 28.19
N ASP A 30 41.81 18.58 27.46
CA ASP A 30 40.58 18.43 26.70
C ASP A 30 39.39 18.67 27.63
N THR A 31 38.74 19.82 27.46
CA THR A 31 37.46 20.13 28.12
C THR A 31 36.34 19.45 27.35
N SER A 32 36.31 18.11 27.40
CA SER A 32 35.06 17.39 27.15
C SER A 32 34.24 17.34 28.44
N MET A 33 33.67 18.49 28.81
CA MET A 33 32.42 18.46 29.58
C MET A 33 31.38 17.81 28.67
N GLY A 34 31.23 16.49 28.81
CA GLY A 34 30.16 15.72 28.20
C GLY A 34 28.82 16.23 28.69
N THR A 35 28.31 17.26 28.03
CA THR A 35 26.89 17.54 27.98
C THR A 35 26.27 16.41 27.19
N SER A 36 25.97 15.30 27.89
CA SER A 36 24.95 14.37 27.43
C SER A 36 23.67 15.19 27.33
N ALA A 37 23.36 15.68 26.13
CA ALA A 37 22.02 16.11 25.82
C ALA A 37 21.13 14.90 26.11
N LYS A 38 20.33 14.96 27.19
CA LYS A 38 19.26 14.00 27.41
C LYS A 38 18.36 14.06 26.18
N SER A 39 18.57 13.13 25.25
CA SER A 39 17.64 12.85 24.18
C SER A 39 16.28 12.60 24.82
N GLY A 40 15.28 13.39 24.46
CA GLY A 40 13.92 13.32 25.01
C GLY A 40 13.10 12.11 24.51
N ASP A 41 13.76 11.11 23.92
CA ASP A 41 13.17 9.93 23.28
C ASP A 41 13.48 8.68 24.11
N PHE A 42 12.49 8.20 24.87
CA PHE A 42 12.59 6.99 25.69
C PHE A 42 12.46 5.73 24.82
N ARG A 43 13.42 4.80 24.92
CA ARG A 43 13.56 3.66 24.00
C ARG A 43 13.69 2.38 24.82
N GLY A 44 12.54 1.76 25.08
CA GLY A 44 12.44 0.59 25.93
C GLY A 44 12.40 -0.74 25.19
N LEU A 45 12.91 -1.79 25.83
CA LEU A 45 12.78 -3.17 25.38
C LEU A 45 12.25 -4.06 26.51
N TRP A 46 11.12 -4.74 26.28
CA TRP A 46 10.61 -5.74 27.23
C TRP A 46 11.42 -7.04 27.16
N VAL A 47 11.77 -7.57 28.34
CA VAL A 47 12.44 -8.86 28.54
C VAL A 47 11.55 -9.70 29.47
N ALA A 48 10.73 -10.55 28.86
CA ALA A 48 9.77 -11.40 29.54
C ALA A 48 10.42 -12.71 30.03
N THR A 49 10.12 -13.06 31.28
CA THR A 49 10.68 -14.27 31.94
C THR A 49 9.65 -15.37 32.11
N VAL A 50 8.36 -15.03 32.12
CA VAL A 50 7.26 -16.00 32.12
C VAL A 50 7.40 -16.94 30.91
N VAL A 51 7.27 -18.24 31.15
CA VAL A 51 7.47 -19.32 30.14
C VAL A 51 8.76 -19.18 29.32
N ASN A 52 9.79 -18.53 29.90
CA ASN A 52 11.10 -18.36 29.29
C ASN A 52 11.04 -17.69 27.90
N ILE A 53 10.14 -16.71 27.72
CA ILE A 53 9.95 -16.00 26.44
C ILE A 53 11.25 -15.34 25.98
N ASP A 54 11.95 -14.62 26.86
CA ASP A 54 13.21 -13.93 26.58
C ASP A 54 14.35 -14.43 27.47
N TYR A 55 14.13 -14.54 28.79
CA TYR A 55 15.19 -14.83 29.74
C TYR A 55 14.73 -15.70 30.94
N PRO A 56 15.56 -16.65 31.41
CA PRO A 56 16.66 -17.26 30.66
C PRO A 56 16.12 -18.09 29.49
N VAL A 57 16.97 -18.44 28.53
CA VAL A 57 16.60 -19.26 27.36
C VAL A 57 16.01 -20.60 27.79
N LYS A 58 16.59 -21.20 28.83
CA LYS A 58 16.04 -22.36 29.56
C LYS A 58 16.29 -22.19 31.05
N PRO A 59 15.41 -22.71 31.91
CA PRO A 59 15.66 -22.68 33.34
C PRO A 59 16.96 -23.42 33.69
N THR A 60 17.80 -22.82 34.53
CA THR A 60 19.09 -23.37 34.94
C THR A 60 19.51 -22.80 36.29
N THR A 61 20.18 -23.61 37.10
CA THR A 61 20.83 -23.12 38.32
C THR A 61 22.20 -22.51 38.04
N ASN A 62 22.79 -22.71 36.85
CA ASN A 62 24.14 -22.24 36.54
C ASN A 62 24.19 -20.71 36.41
N SER A 63 24.84 -20.06 37.38
CA SER A 63 24.97 -18.60 37.42
C SER A 63 25.74 -18.02 36.22
N ASP A 64 26.71 -18.73 35.65
CA ASP A 64 27.51 -18.20 34.55
C ASP A 64 26.73 -18.16 33.24
N THR A 65 25.85 -19.16 33.02
CA THR A 65 24.88 -19.13 31.92
C THR A 65 23.93 -17.95 32.07
N LEU A 66 23.35 -17.77 33.26
CA LEU A 66 22.41 -16.68 33.54
C LEU A 66 23.05 -15.30 33.36
N LYS A 67 24.30 -15.11 33.78
CA LYS A 67 25.07 -13.87 33.56
C LYS A 67 25.34 -13.63 32.08
N SER A 68 25.81 -14.65 31.36
CA SER A 68 26.12 -14.54 29.93
C SER A 68 24.90 -14.15 29.10
N GLU A 69 23.75 -14.81 29.34
CA GLU A 69 22.50 -14.47 28.66
C GLU A 69 22.01 -13.04 28.98
N ALA A 70 22.14 -12.60 30.24
CA ALA A 70 21.81 -11.24 30.64
C ALA A 70 22.70 -10.20 29.93
N LEU A 71 24.01 -10.44 29.88
CA LEU A 71 24.96 -9.56 29.19
C LEU A 71 24.63 -9.46 27.70
N ASN A 72 24.31 -10.57 27.03
CA ASN A 72 23.94 -10.57 25.61
C ASN A 72 22.71 -9.68 25.34
N ILE A 73 21.70 -9.74 26.20
CA ILE A 73 20.49 -8.93 26.07
C ILE A 73 20.81 -7.44 26.27
N LEU A 74 21.60 -7.11 27.30
CA LEU A 74 21.98 -5.73 27.59
C LEU A 74 22.90 -5.12 26.52
N ASP A 75 23.85 -5.92 25.99
CA ASP A 75 24.70 -5.53 24.87
C ASP A 75 23.89 -5.31 23.60
N TYR A 76 22.91 -6.19 23.31
CA TYR A 76 21.97 -5.99 22.22
C TYR A 76 21.20 -4.67 22.36
N ALA A 77 20.62 -4.40 23.54
CA ALA A 77 19.85 -3.19 23.79
C ALA A 77 20.69 -1.93 23.52
N LYS A 78 21.89 -1.86 24.11
CA LYS A 78 22.83 -0.75 23.92
C LYS A 78 23.22 -0.58 22.44
N ASN A 79 23.59 -1.67 21.76
CA ASN A 79 24.12 -1.61 20.40
C ASN A 79 23.05 -1.31 19.33
N THR A 80 21.78 -1.44 19.68
CA THR A 80 20.64 -1.17 18.77
C THR A 80 19.93 0.15 19.08
N GLY A 81 20.45 0.93 20.03
CA GLY A 81 19.98 2.28 20.33
C GLY A 81 18.89 2.37 21.41
N PHE A 82 18.55 1.25 22.08
CA PHE A 82 17.69 1.30 23.27
C PHE A 82 18.44 1.92 24.44
N ASN A 83 17.69 2.60 25.31
CA ASN A 83 18.20 3.24 26.52
C ASN A 83 17.54 2.72 27.81
N ALA A 84 16.57 1.79 27.71
CA ALA A 84 15.95 1.17 28.87
C ALA A 84 15.56 -0.30 28.62
N VAL A 85 15.64 -1.12 29.67
CA VAL A 85 15.22 -2.53 29.68
C VAL A 85 14.17 -2.76 30.76
N PHE A 86 13.09 -3.45 30.40
CA PHE A 86 11.99 -3.80 31.29
C PHE A 86 12.05 -5.30 31.58
N LEU A 87 12.77 -5.66 32.65
CA LEU A 87 13.01 -7.05 33.03
C LEU A 87 11.86 -7.57 33.90
N GLN A 88 11.22 -8.66 33.49
CA GLN A 88 10.16 -9.29 34.30
C GLN A 88 10.76 -10.01 35.50
N VAL A 89 10.77 -9.36 36.67
CA VAL A 89 11.32 -9.92 37.90
C VAL A 89 10.31 -10.73 38.71
N ARG A 90 9.01 -10.55 38.43
CA ARG A 90 7.92 -11.23 39.13
C ARG A 90 6.81 -11.74 38.19
N PRO A 91 7.01 -12.88 37.51
CA PRO A 91 6.06 -13.37 36.50
C PRO A 91 4.79 -14.05 37.08
N THR A 92 4.91 -14.82 38.17
CA THR A 92 3.83 -15.66 38.73
C THR A 92 3.96 -15.82 40.26
N SER A 93 3.76 -14.73 41.02
CA SER A 93 3.90 -14.71 42.49
C SER A 93 5.21 -15.34 43.01
N ASP A 94 6.30 -15.06 42.32
CA ASP A 94 7.63 -15.61 42.52
C ASP A 94 8.70 -14.59 42.08
N ALA A 95 9.95 -14.75 42.52
CA ALA A 95 10.99 -13.74 42.35
C ALA A 95 12.20 -14.23 41.53
N PHE A 96 12.74 -13.33 40.70
CA PHE A 96 14.05 -13.44 40.04
C PHE A 96 15.17 -12.80 40.88
N TYR A 97 14.96 -12.72 42.19
CA TYR A 97 15.86 -12.14 43.17
C TYR A 97 15.64 -12.82 44.54
N PRO A 98 16.62 -12.77 45.47
CA PRO A 98 16.42 -13.21 46.85
C PRO A 98 15.32 -12.37 47.52
N SER A 99 14.20 -13.01 47.85
CA SER A 99 13.04 -12.37 48.47
C SER A 99 12.67 -13.08 49.78
N GLU A 100 12.32 -12.30 50.79
CA GLU A 100 11.75 -12.80 52.06
C GLU A 100 10.24 -13.10 51.91
N ILE A 101 9.61 -12.55 50.86
CA ILE A 101 8.16 -12.61 50.63
C ILE A 101 7.81 -13.71 49.62
N PHE A 102 8.50 -13.74 48.47
CA PHE A 102 8.18 -14.60 47.34
C PHE A 102 9.24 -15.69 47.13
N PRO A 103 8.85 -16.92 46.77
CA PRO A 103 9.83 -17.96 46.45
C PRO A 103 10.57 -17.64 45.14
N TRP A 104 11.77 -18.19 44.97
CA TRP A 104 12.47 -18.17 43.69
C TRP A 104 11.60 -18.70 42.54
N SER A 105 11.68 -18.05 41.38
CA SER A 105 10.84 -18.44 40.24
C SER A 105 11.22 -19.79 39.64
N LYS A 106 10.19 -20.56 39.28
CA LYS A 106 10.36 -21.78 38.47
C LYS A 106 10.94 -21.49 37.09
N TYR A 107 10.71 -20.30 36.52
CA TYR A 107 11.22 -19.94 35.19
C TYR A 107 12.72 -19.65 35.22
N LEU A 108 13.28 -19.36 36.40
CA LEU A 108 14.72 -19.16 36.57
C LEU A 108 15.48 -20.50 36.62
N THR A 109 15.05 -21.43 37.49
CA THR A 109 15.82 -22.64 37.82
C THR A 109 15.11 -23.96 37.52
N GLY A 110 13.87 -23.93 37.05
CA GLY A 110 13.04 -25.09 36.69
C GLY A 110 12.11 -25.54 37.81
N LYS A 111 12.36 -25.10 39.05
CA LYS A 111 11.55 -25.44 40.23
C LYS A 111 11.37 -24.22 41.14
N GLN A 112 10.13 -23.92 41.50
CA GLN A 112 9.83 -22.80 42.40
C GLN A 112 10.47 -23.03 43.78
N GLY A 113 11.08 -21.99 44.34
CA GLY A 113 11.81 -22.02 45.61
C GLY A 113 13.28 -22.42 45.49
N THR A 114 13.77 -22.83 44.32
CA THR A 114 15.18 -23.18 44.11
C THR A 114 15.98 -21.97 43.61
N ALA A 115 17.01 -21.58 44.37
CA ALA A 115 17.93 -20.48 44.04
C ALA A 115 18.96 -20.88 42.97
N PRO A 116 19.53 -19.91 42.22
CA PRO A 116 20.73 -20.13 41.41
C PRO A 116 21.95 -20.57 42.25
N SER A 117 22.90 -21.26 41.61
CA SER A 117 24.13 -21.72 42.24
C SER A 117 25.05 -20.56 42.64
N GLY A 118 25.87 -20.77 43.67
CA GLY A 118 26.94 -19.82 44.04
C GLY A 118 26.45 -18.51 44.65
N GLY A 119 25.22 -18.45 45.17
CA GLY A 119 24.66 -17.24 45.79
C GLY A 119 24.37 -16.11 44.81
N PHE A 120 24.18 -16.44 43.52
CA PHE A 120 23.93 -15.44 42.49
C PHE A 120 22.56 -14.78 42.65
N ASP A 121 22.56 -13.46 42.81
CA ASP A 121 21.39 -12.59 42.75
C ASP A 121 21.25 -12.03 41.33
N PRO A 122 20.25 -12.50 40.54
CA PRO A 122 20.08 -12.05 39.17
C PRO A 122 19.72 -10.56 39.08
N LEU A 123 18.81 -10.05 39.91
CA LEU A 123 18.36 -8.65 39.78
C LEU A 123 19.48 -7.66 40.11
N ALA A 124 20.28 -7.93 41.15
CA ALA A 124 21.46 -7.11 41.45
C ALA A 124 22.43 -7.05 40.26
N PHE A 125 22.68 -8.20 39.62
CA PHE A 125 23.55 -8.29 38.45
C PHE A 125 22.99 -7.51 37.26
N TRP A 126 21.70 -7.70 36.95
CA TRP A 126 21.01 -7.00 35.85
C TRP A 126 21.05 -5.47 36.02
N VAL A 127 20.76 -4.96 37.23
CA VAL A 127 20.82 -3.51 37.53
C VAL A 127 22.23 -2.98 37.28
N SER A 128 23.23 -3.60 37.92
CA SER A 128 24.64 -3.18 37.80
C SER A 128 25.12 -3.19 36.33
N GLU A 129 24.83 -4.25 35.58
CA GLU A 129 25.29 -4.39 34.20
C GLU A 129 24.54 -3.51 33.20
N ALA A 130 23.27 -3.20 33.46
CA ALA A 130 22.49 -2.22 32.69
C ALA A 130 23.07 -0.82 32.86
N HIS A 131 23.33 -0.40 34.11
CA HIS A 131 23.90 0.92 34.40
C HIS A 131 25.30 1.10 33.81
N LYS A 132 26.17 0.08 33.85
CA LYS A 132 27.48 0.09 33.16
C LYS A 132 27.38 0.35 31.65
N ARG A 133 26.22 0.06 31.06
CA ARG A 133 25.93 0.26 29.64
C ARG A 133 25.19 1.55 29.34
N GLY A 134 24.85 2.34 30.37
CA GLY A 134 24.02 3.53 30.25
C GLY A 134 22.54 3.23 29.99
N LEU A 135 22.07 2.04 30.38
CA LEU A 135 20.68 1.61 30.25
C LEU A 135 19.96 1.79 31.59
N GLU A 136 18.75 2.33 31.56
CA GLU A 136 17.83 2.24 32.70
C GLU A 136 17.28 0.81 32.83
N LEU A 137 17.06 0.35 34.06
CA LEU A 137 16.41 -0.93 34.35
C LEU A 137 15.12 -0.73 35.13
N HIS A 138 14.01 -1.10 34.50
CA HIS A 138 12.69 -1.10 35.10
C HIS A 138 12.30 -2.52 35.52
N ALA A 139 12.06 -2.74 36.81
CA ALA A 139 11.60 -4.01 37.34
C ALA A 139 10.12 -4.23 37.02
N TRP A 140 9.84 -5.17 36.11
CA TRP A 140 8.51 -5.53 35.68
C TRP A 140 7.89 -6.63 36.56
N ILE A 141 6.70 -6.33 37.09
CA ILE A 141 5.95 -7.16 38.01
C ILE A 141 4.57 -7.43 37.43
N ASN A 142 4.14 -8.69 37.48
CA ASN A 142 2.72 -9.03 37.36
C ASN A 142 2.07 -9.01 38.75
N PRO A 143 1.04 -8.19 39.01
CA PRO A 143 0.53 -7.95 40.36
C PRO A 143 -0.26 -9.13 40.94
N TYR A 144 -1.12 -9.79 40.16
CA TYR A 144 -2.12 -10.73 40.73
C TYR A 144 -1.97 -12.17 40.27
N ARG A 145 -1.20 -12.44 39.22
CA ARG A 145 -1.03 -13.80 38.70
C ARG A 145 -0.25 -14.66 39.71
N VAL A 146 -0.83 -15.79 40.12
CA VAL A 146 -0.17 -16.80 40.95
C VAL A 146 0.37 -17.94 40.10
N THR A 147 -0.38 -18.37 39.07
CA THR A 147 0.07 -19.41 38.13
C THR A 147 -0.14 -19.00 36.69
N LYS A 148 0.63 -19.62 35.79
CA LYS A 148 0.40 -19.53 34.34
C LYS A 148 0.45 -20.94 33.74
N ARG A 149 -0.72 -21.38 33.30
CA ARG A 149 -0.96 -22.62 32.58
C ARG A 149 -0.64 -22.43 31.10
N GLU A 150 0.07 -23.39 30.53
CA GLU A 150 0.27 -23.53 29.08
C GLU A 150 -0.76 -24.50 28.49
N SER A 151 -0.99 -24.41 27.17
CA SER A 151 -1.93 -25.32 26.50
C SER A 151 -1.52 -26.79 26.71
N GLY A 152 -2.49 -27.66 27.03
CA GLY A 152 -2.24 -29.08 27.29
C GLY A 152 -1.75 -29.42 28.70
N GLN A 153 -1.40 -28.43 29.55
CA GLN A 153 -1.09 -28.68 30.97
C GLN A 153 -2.38 -28.95 31.78
N PRO A 154 -2.33 -29.72 32.87
CA PRO A 154 -3.46 -29.83 33.82
C PRO A 154 -3.78 -28.47 34.45
N LYS A 155 -4.96 -28.35 35.07
CA LYS A 155 -5.30 -27.15 35.87
C LYS A 155 -4.31 -27.03 37.03
N HIS A 156 -3.87 -25.81 37.33
CA HIS A 156 -3.02 -25.59 38.49
C HIS A 156 -3.83 -25.65 39.79
N ASP A 157 -3.21 -26.21 40.82
CA ASP A 157 -3.67 -26.19 42.20
C ASP A 157 -2.54 -25.71 43.14
N PHE A 158 -2.87 -25.55 44.42
CA PHE A 158 -1.89 -25.13 45.43
C PHE A 158 -0.75 -26.14 45.60
N ALA A 159 -0.95 -27.43 45.28
CA ALA A 159 0.10 -28.46 45.39
C ALA A 159 1.23 -28.25 44.37
N SER A 160 0.97 -27.52 43.28
CA SER A 160 1.98 -27.12 42.30
C SER A 160 2.89 -25.96 42.73
N LEU A 161 2.64 -25.36 43.90
CA LEU A 161 3.38 -24.20 44.43
C LEU A 161 4.33 -24.59 45.56
N HIS A 162 5.41 -23.82 45.73
CA HIS A 162 6.32 -23.98 46.86
C HIS A 162 5.64 -23.60 48.18
N ALA A 163 5.93 -24.31 49.27
CA ALA A 163 5.28 -24.10 50.58
C ALA A 163 5.45 -22.68 51.14
N SER A 164 6.50 -21.96 50.74
CA SER A 164 6.71 -20.57 51.16
C SER A 164 5.87 -19.54 50.38
N ASN A 165 5.22 -19.94 49.28
CA ASN A 165 4.45 -19.06 48.41
C ASN A 165 3.28 -18.42 49.18
N PRO A 166 3.08 -17.08 49.11
CA PRO A 166 2.01 -16.43 49.86
C PRO A 166 0.60 -16.96 49.53
N ALA A 167 0.38 -17.47 48.31
CA ALA A 167 -0.86 -18.12 47.92
C ALA A 167 -1.14 -19.41 48.69
N VAL A 168 -0.09 -20.19 49.01
CA VAL A 168 -0.21 -21.42 49.81
C VAL A 168 -0.45 -21.09 51.28
N LYS A 169 0.21 -20.05 51.79
CA LYS A 169 0.04 -19.60 53.18
C LYS A 169 -1.32 -18.93 53.44
N ASN A 170 -1.93 -18.36 52.41
CA ASN A 170 -3.19 -17.61 52.50
C ASN A 170 -4.14 -18.05 51.36
N PRO A 171 -4.68 -19.28 51.41
CA PRO A 171 -5.52 -19.81 50.33
C PRO A 171 -6.79 -18.96 50.11
N ASP A 172 -7.33 -18.34 51.17
CA ASP A 172 -8.50 -17.44 51.11
C ASP A 172 -8.24 -16.15 50.30
N TRP A 173 -6.99 -15.87 49.94
CA TRP A 173 -6.63 -14.72 49.10
C TRP A 173 -6.73 -15.01 47.60
N VAL A 174 -6.96 -16.27 47.22
CA VAL A 174 -6.76 -16.76 45.86
C VAL A 174 -8.08 -17.22 45.26
N VAL A 175 -8.31 -16.84 44.01
CA VAL A 175 -9.42 -17.33 43.18
C VAL A 175 -8.88 -18.37 42.21
N ASN A 176 -9.53 -19.53 42.18
CA ASN A 176 -9.33 -20.54 41.14
C ASN A 176 -10.23 -20.21 39.95
N HIS A 177 -9.62 -19.71 38.89
CA HIS A 177 -10.34 -19.17 37.75
C HIS A 177 -10.61 -20.24 36.68
N SER A 178 -11.65 -20.03 35.86
CA SER A 178 -12.11 -21.04 34.90
C SER A 178 -11.10 -21.39 33.81
N ASP A 179 -10.11 -20.52 33.56
CA ASP A 179 -9.00 -20.78 32.64
C ASP A 179 -7.96 -21.78 33.19
N GLY A 180 -8.12 -22.21 34.45
CA GLY A 180 -7.28 -23.17 35.13
C GLY A 180 -6.06 -22.56 35.80
N ASN A 181 -6.07 -21.24 36.03
CA ASN A 181 -5.05 -20.51 36.77
C ASN A 181 -5.54 -20.00 38.13
N LEU A 182 -4.58 -19.75 39.02
CA LEU A 182 -4.78 -19.11 40.31
C LEU A 182 -4.42 -17.62 40.22
N TYR A 183 -5.25 -16.77 40.83
CA TYR A 183 -5.06 -15.32 40.89
C TYR A 183 -5.30 -14.82 42.31
N TYR A 184 -4.49 -13.88 42.78
CA TYR A 184 -4.82 -13.13 43.98
C TYR A 184 -6.06 -12.25 43.73
N ASN A 185 -6.96 -12.19 44.71
CA ASN A 185 -8.18 -11.38 44.63
C ASN A 185 -7.87 -9.91 44.95
N PRO A 186 -7.98 -8.97 43.98
CA PRO A 186 -7.63 -7.57 44.20
C PRO A 186 -8.54 -6.86 45.22
N GLY A 187 -9.73 -7.42 45.49
CA GLY A 187 -10.68 -6.90 46.48
C GLY A 187 -10.23 -7.03 47.92
N ILE A 188 -9.25 -7.89 48.20
CA ILE A 188 -8.75 -8.13 49.56
C ILE A 188 -7.65 -7.09 49.89
N PRO A 189 -7.80 -6.28 50.95
CA PRO A 189 -6.79 -5.29 51.34
C PRO A 189 -5.41 -5.89 51.61
N GLU A 190 -5.36 -7.08 52.21
CA GLU A 190 -4.12 -7.79 52.51
C GLU A 190 -3.37 -8.24 51.25
N VAL A 191 -4.09 -8.61 50.18
CA VAL A 191 -3.49 -8.88 48.86
C VAL A 191 -2.83 -7.61 48.32
N ARG A 192 -3.50 -6.46 48.38
CA ARG A 192 -2.91 -5.19 47.91
C ARG A 192 -1.65 -4.84 48.71
N LYS A 193 -1.67 -5.03 50.03
CA LYS A 193 -0.49 -4.84 50.89
C LYS A 193 0.65 -5.79 50.52
N LEU A 194 0.37 -7.08 50.25
CA LEU A 194 1.37 -8.04 49.79
C LEU A 194 2.09 -7.53 48.53
N ILE A 195 1.34 -6.97 47.57
CA ILE A 195 1.93 -6.45 46.33
C ILE A 195 2.77 -5.21 46.61
N VAL A 196 2.28 -4.28 47.45
CA VAL A 196 3.01 -3.09 47.87
C VAL A 196 4.32 -3.46 48.58
N TYR A 197 4.30 -4.45 49.48
CA TYR A 197 5.52 -4.92 50.16
C TYR A 197 6.52 -5.57 49.21
N GLY A 198 6.06 -6.34 48.22
CA GLY A 198 6.94 -6.85 47.17
C GLY A 198 7.61 -5.75 46.34
N VAL A 199 6.90 -4.66 46.07
CA VAL A 199 7.48 -3.49 45.40
C VAL A 199 8.52 -2.80 46.30
N LEU A 200 8.20 -2.60 47.59
CA LEU A 200 9.13 -1.99 48.55
C LEU A 200 10.40 -2.82 48.73
N GLU A 201 10.28 -4.15 48.80
CA GLU A 201 11.44 -5.05 48.88
C GLU A 201 12.40 -4.84 47.70
N ILE A 202 11.88 -4.68 46.48
CA ILE A 202 12.71 -4.37 45.31
C ILE A 202 13.32 -2.98 45.44
N VAL A 203 12.49 -1.97 45.73
CA VAL A 203 12.92 -0.57 45.77
C VAL A 203 13.95 -0.31 46.87
N GLU A 204 13.86 -0.99 48.01
CA GLU A 204 14.79 -0.80 49.12
C GLU A 204 16.14 -1.48 48.85
N ASN A 205 16.11 -2.68 48.25
CA ASN A 205 17.30 -3.53 48.07
C ASN A 205 18.06 -3.30 46.75
N TYR A 206 17.41 -2.76 45.72
CA TYR A 206 18.00 -2.61 44.39
C TYR A 206 17.90 -1.16 43.88
N ASP A 207 18.92 -0.74 43.12
CA ASP A 207 18.97 0.57 42.46
C ASP A 207 18.26 0.53 41.10
N VAL A 208 17.00 0.13 41.09
CA VAL A 208 16.18 0.11 39.86
C VAL A 208 15.77 1.54 39.48
N ASP A 209 15.66 1.82 38.18
CA ASP A 209 15.23 3.14 37.68
C ASP A 209 13.70 3.26 37.66
N GLY A 210 12.99 2.12 37.70
CA GLY A 210 11.55 2.13 37.80
C GLY A 210 10.91 0.81 38.16
N ILE A 211 9.63 0.90 38.52
CA ILE A 211 8.70 -0.20 38.69
C ILE A 211 7.72 -0.17 37.51
N HIS A 212 7.45 -1.34 36.94
CA HIS A 212 6.58 -1.49 35.78
C HIS A 212 5.53 -2.57 36.03
N PHE A 213 4.25 -2.24 35.87
CA PHE A 213 3.19 -3.25 35.74
C PHE A 213 2.77 -3.39 34.28
N ASP A 214 2.44 -4.61 33.87
CA ASP A 214 1.86 -4.89 32.54
C ASP A 214 0.32 -4.77 32.56
N ASP A 215 -0.34 -5.44 31.63
CA ASP A 215 -1.76 -5.31 31.30
C ASP A 215 -2.68 -6.21 32.13
N TYR A 216 -2.14 -7.07 32.99
CA TYR A 216 -2.92 -8.07 33.72
C TYR A 216 -3.39 -7.57 35.09
N PHE A 217 -4.68 -7.23 35.16
CA PHE A 217 -5.38 -6.90 36.39
C PHE A 217 -6.33 -8.04 36.81
N TYR A 218 -7.64 -7.85 36.70
CA TYR A 218 -8.56 -9.00 36.72
C TYR A 218 -8.42 -9.76 35.39
N PRO A 219 -8.52 -11.11 35.40
CA PRO A 219 -8.35 -11.90 34.17
C PRO A 219 -9.49 -11.70 33.18
N ASP A 220 -10.73 -11.57 33.65
CA ASP A 220 -11.90 -11.17 32.87
C ASP A 220 -13.05 -10.74 33.82
N LYS A 221 -14.29 -10.62 33.29
CA LYS A 221 -15.49 -10.24 34.05
C LYS A 221 -15.99 -11.34 35.00
N ASN A 222 -15.70 -12.60 34.72
CA ASN A 222 -16.14 -13.80 35.43
C ASN A 222 -15.16 -14.17 36.55
N PHE A 223 -14.98 -13.27 37.49
CA PHE A 223 -14.12 -13.48 38.65
C PHE A 223 -14.95 -13.81 39.90
N ASP A 224 -14.64 -14.89 40.61
CA ASP A 224 -15.39 -15.29 41.82
C ASP A 224 -14.90 -14.52 43.04
N ASP A 225 -15.44 -13.32 43.22
CA ASP A 225 -15.17 -12.43 44.34
C ASP A 225 -16.45 -12.03 45.10
N SER A 226 -17.55 -12.76 44.93
CA SER A 226 -18.86 -12.41 45.48
C SER A 226 -18.86 -12.21 47.01
N LEU A 227 -18.18 -13.11 47.74
CA LEU A 227 -18.02 -13.02 49.20
C LEU A 227 -17.11 -11.88 49.62
N VAL A 228 -16.02 -11.65 48.87
CA VAL A 228 -15.07 -10.55 49.09
C VAL A 228 -15.75 -9.21 48.83
N TYR A 229 -16.53 -9.10 47.76
CA TYR A 229 -17.34 -7.94 47.43
C TYR A 229 -18.32 -7.61 48.56
N LYS A 230 -19.09 -8.60 49.05
CA LYS A 230 -20.01 -8.40 50.17
C LYS A 230 -19.29 -7.93 51.45
N LYS A 231 -18.09 -8.45 51.71
CA LYS A 231 -17.31 -8.13 52.91
C LYS A 231 -16.67 -6.74 52.87
N TYR A 232 -16.08 -6.35 51.74
CA TYR A 232 -15.22 -5.17 51.65
C TYR A 232 -15.84 -3.98 50.87
N ASN A 233 -17.00 -4.13 50.24
CA ASN A 233 -17.70 -3.03 49.57
C ASN A 233 -18.56 -2.20 50.55
N THR A 234 -17.92 -1.56 51.52
CA THR A 234 -18.59 -0.73 52.54
C THR A 234 -19.22 0.55 51.97
N SER A 235 -18.80 0.97 50.77
CA SER A 235 -19.27 2.20 50.09
C SER A 235 -20.46 1.97 49.15
N GLY A 236 -20.96 0.73 49.03
CA GLY A 236 -22.13 0.43 48.20
C GLY A 236 -21.92 0.63 46.70
N LYS A 237 -20.67 0.63 46.21
CA LYS A 237 -20.36 0.75 44.77
C LYS A 237 -20.92 -0.45 44.02
N SER A 238 -21.35 -0.30 42.77
CA SER A 238 -21.63 -1.45 41.89
C SER A 238 -20.37 -2.33 41.73
N LEU A 239 -20.54 -3.63 41.49
CA LEU A 239 -19.42 -4.60 41.36
C LEU A 239 -18.30 -4.10 40.43
N ASP A 240 -18.63 -3.64 39.22
CA ASP A 240 -17.63 -3.18 38.26
C ASP A 240 -16.84 -1.94 38.75
N ASN A 241 -17.53 -0.98 39.39
CA ASN A 241 -16.90 0.20 39.97
C ASN A 241 -16.03 -0.17 41.18
N TRP A 242 -16.47 -1.13 42.00
CA TRP A 242 -15.69 -1.63 43.12
C TRP A 242 -14.43 -2.35 42.64
N ARG A 243 -14.52 -3.18 41.59
CA ARG A 243 -13.35 -3.85 40.99
C ARG A 243 -12.34 -2.85 40.43
N ARG A 244 -12.79 -1.82 39.70
CA ARG A 244 -11.92 -0.72 39.25
C ARG A 244 -11.27 0.02 40.43
N ASP A 245 -12.03 0.32 41.47
CA ASP A 245 -11.52 1.01 42.66
C ASP A 245 -10.47 0.19 43.43
N ASN A 246 -10.60 -1.13 43.45
CA ASN A 246 -9.59 -2.03 44.02
C ASN A 246 -8.25 -1.93 43.28
N VAL A 247 -8.30 -1.91 41.94
CA VAL A 247 -7.11 -1.72 41.09
C VAL A 247 -6.51 -0.32 41.30
N ASN A 248 -7.36 0.72 41.25
CA ASN A 248 -6.94 2.11 41.47
C ASN A 248 -6.29 2.29 42.85
N THR A 249 -6.80 1.60 43.87
CA THR A 249 -6.25 1.61 45.22
C THR A 249 -4.86 0.98 45.26
N LEU A 250 -4.65 -0.19 44.64
CA LEU A 250 -3.30 -0.77 44.57
C LEU A 250 -2.31 0.20 43.91
N ILE A 251 -2.67 0.76 42.76
CA ILE A 251 -1.78 1.64 41.98
C ILE A 251 -1.39 2.88 42.80
N ARG A 252 -2.37 3.52 43.43
CA ARG A 252 -2.13 4.66 44.33
C ARG A 252 -1.24 4.27 45.51
N ASP A 253 -1.50 3.13 46.13
CA ASP A 253 -0.75 2.68 47.31
C ASP A 253 0.70 2.33 46.93
N VAL A 254 0.94 1.73 45.76
CA VAL A 254 2.29 1.49 45.22
C VAL A 254 3.03 2.81 44.98
N LYS A 255 2.39 3.77 44.29
CA LYS A 255 2.99 5.09 44.04
C LYS A 255 3.36 5.81 45.33
N ASN A 256 2.48 5.79 46.31
CA ASN A 256 2.71 6.38 47.63
C ASN A 256 3.82 5.66 48.40
N ALA A 257 3.87 4.34 48.34
CA ALA A 257 4.90 3.54 48.99
C ALA A 257 6.29 3.87 48.42
N ILE A 258 6.44 3.87 47.10
CA ILE A 258 7.71 4.25 46.43
C ILE A 258 8.12 5.65 46.86
N LYS A 259 7.21 6.64 46.81
CA LYS A 259 7.48 8.01 47.24
C LYS A 259 7.91 8.11 48.71
N SER A 260 7.35 7.26 49.58
CA SER A 260 7.65 7.25 51.02
C SER A 260 9.06 6.76 51.35
N THR A 261 9.73 6.06 50.42
CA THR A 261 11.14 5.65 50.59
C THR A 261 12.12 6.82 50.45
N GLY A 262 11.68 7.95 49.89
CA GLY A 262 12.55 9.10 49.56
C GLY A 262 13.38 8.94 48.29
N LYS A 263 13.32 7.79 47.61
CA LYS A 263 13.98 7.53 46.31
C LYS A 263 13.17 8.15 45.16
N ASN A 264 13.25 9.48 45.02
CA ASN A 264 12.46 10.25 44.05
C ASN A 264 12.83 10.02 42.57
N ASN A 265 13.92 9.29 42.30
CA ASN A 265 14.35 8.93 40.95
C ASN A 265 13.64 7.68 40.40
N ILE A 266 12.95 6.90 41.25
CA ILE A 266 12.30 5.66 40.83
C ILE A 266 10.92 5.96 40.25
N ARG A 267 10.73 5.65 38.97
CA ARG A 267 9.48 5.91 38.25
C ARG A 267 8.54 4.72 38.32
N PHE A 268 7.25 4.96 38.55
CA PHE A 268 6.21 3.93 38.50
C PHE A 268 5.35 4.09 37.26
N GLY A 269 5.24 3.06 36.43
CA GLY A 269 4.36 3.12 35.28
C GLY A 269 3.76 1.79 34.89
N ILE A 270 2.81 1.86 33.98
CA ILE A 270 1.90 0.76 33.66
C ILE A 270 1.72 0.66 32.16
N SER A 271 1.74 -0.57 31.63
CA SER A 271 1.46 -0.90 30.23
C SER A 271 0.08 -1.55 30.06
N PRO A 272 -1.02 -0.79 29.96
CA PRO A 272 -2.34 -1.36 29.77
C PRO A 272 -2.59 -1.78 28.30
N PHE A 273 -3.68 -2.51 28.07
CA PHE A 273 -4.25 -2.70 26.72
C PHE A 273 -4.43 -1.35 26.00
N GLY A 274 -4.21 -1.33 24.69
CA GLY A 274 -4.27 -0.10 23.89
C GLY A 274 -5.65 0.56 23.79
N ILE A 275 -6.74 -0.16 24.11
CA ILE A 275 -8.11 0.39 24.15
C ILE A 275 -8.58 0.44 25.61
N TRP A 276 -8.75 1.65 26.14
CA TRP A 276 -9.40 1.87 27.44
C TRP A 276 -10.90 1.57 27.38
N ALA A 277 -11.62 2.30 26.53
CA ALA A 277 -13.02 2.07 26.19
C ALA A 277 -13.30 2.51 24.74
N ASN A 278 -14.30 1.90 24.11
CA ASN A 278 -14.81 2.27 22.80
C ASN A 278 -15.76 3.47 22.94
N LYS A 279 -15.78 4.38 21.96
CA LYS A 279 -16.67 5.56 21.95
C LYS A 279 -18.15 5.19 22.00
N SER A 280 -18.53 4.03 21.46
CA SER A 280 -19.90 3.49 21.54
C SER A 280 -20.30 3.04 22.94
N SER A 281 -19.34 2.61 23.76
CA SER A 281 -19.56 2.08 25.11
C SER A 281 -19.33 3.14 26.20
N HIS A 282 -18.51 4.16 25.91
CA HIS A 282 -18.20 5.24 26.84
C HIS A 282 -17.94 6.56 26.06
N PRO A 283 -18.54 7.71 26.45
CA PRO A 283 -18.46 8.95 25.67
C PRO A 283 -17.04 9.52 25.52
N GLN A 284 -16.16 9.25 26.51
CA GLN A 284 -14.74 9.61 26.45
C GLN A 284 -13.87 8.55 25.73
N GLY A 285 -14.45 7.46 25.25
CA GLY A 285 -13.75 6.37 24.61
C GLY A 285 -13.14 6.75 23.26
N SER A 286 -12.21 5.93 22.79
CA SER A 286 -11.59 6.09 21.48
C SER A 286 -12.52 5.62 20.36
N ASP A 287 -12.36 6.15 19.15
CA ASP A 287 -13.13 5.71 17.97
C ASP A 287 -12.64 4.33 17.48
N THR A 288 -12.97 3.32 18.27
CA THR A 288 -12.60 1.91 18.12
C THR A 288 -13.77 1.00 18.47
N LYS A 289 -13.61 -0.30 18.19
CA LYS A 289 -14.63 -1.35 18.37
C LYS A 289 -14.05 -2.62 18.99
N GLY A 290 -12.91 -2.52 19.67
CA GLY A 290 -12.14 -3.65 20.19
C GLY A 290 -12.46 -4.02 21.64
N LEU A 291 -11.64 -4.89 22.23
CA LEU A 291 -11.73 -5.25 23.64
C LEU A 291 -11.40 -4.05 24.54
N GLU A 292 -12.23 -3.80 25.56
CA GLU A 292 -12.13 -2.62 26.41
C GLU A 292 -11.55 -2.98 27.78
N SER A 293 -10.39 -2.41 28.13
CA SER A 293 -9.70 -2.71 29.39
C SER A 293 -10.51 -2.24 30.61
N TYR A 294 -11.24 -1.13 30.48
CA TYR A 294 -12.10 -0.56 31.51
C TYR A 294 -13.18 -1.52 32.01
N TYR A 295 -13.72 -2.34 31.10
CA TYR A 295 -14.81 -3.28 31.39
C TYR A 295 -14.31 -4.72 31.57
N SER A 296 -13.26 -5.14 30.86
CA SER A 296 -12.86 -6.54 30.81
C SER A 296 -11.84 -6.91 31.89
N HIS A 297 -10.91 -6.00 32.19
CA HIS A 297 -9.84 -6.22 33.18
C HIS A 297 -9.96 -5.27 34.37
N TYR A 298 -10.98 -4.38 34.37
CA TYR A 298 -11.19 -3.33 35.36
C TYR A 298 -9.98 -2.38 35.51
N ALA A 299 -9.30 -2.15 34.38
CA ALA A 299 -8.15 -1.27 34.27
C ALA A 299 -8.59 0.15 33.87
N ASP A 300 -8.78 1.04 34.85
CA ASP A 300 -9.21 2.41 34.59
C ASP A 300 -8.03 3.36 34.34
N SER A 301 -7.36 3.16 33.20
CA SER A 301 -6.16 3.91 32.84
C SER A 301 -6.37 5.43 32.77
N LEU A 302 -7.57 5.88 32.36
CA LEU A 302 -7.89 7.30 32.33
C LEU A 302 -7.97 7.89 33.74
N TYR A 303 -8.48 7.13 34.73
CA TYR A 303 -8.42 7.54 36.14
C TYR A 303 -6.98 7.67 36.63
N TRP A 304 -6.10 6.72 36.28
CA TRP A 304 -4.70 6.75 36.72
C TRP A 304 -3.96 7.98 36.21
N ILE A 305 -4.17 8.32 34.94
CA ILE A 305 -3.61 9.53 34.32
C ILE A 305 -4.19 10.78 34.96
N ASN A 306 -5.51 10.89 35.08
CA ASN A 306 -6.16 12.10 35.57
C ASN A 306 -5.82 12.45 37.02
N ASN A 307 -5.52 11.44 37.83
CA ASN A 307 -5.12 11.59 39.22
C ASN A 307 -3.60 11.53 39.43
N GLU A 308 -2.81 11.40 38.35
CA GLU A 308 -1.34 11.38 38.37
C GLU A 308 -0.76 10.38 39.39
N ILE A 309 -1.40 9.21 39.51
CA ILE A 309 -0.96 8.13 40.42
C ILE A 309 0.02 7.15 39.75
N ILE A 310 0.53 7.52 38.58
CA ILE A 310 1.61 6.88 37.82
C ILE A 310 2.49 7.98 37.22
N ASP A 311 3.77 7.70 36.99
CA ASP A 311 4.72 8.62 36.33
C ASP A 311 4.70 8.47 34.81
N TYR A 312 4.42 7.27 34.31
CA TYR A 312 4.32 7.01 32.88
C TYR A 312 3.29 5.95 32.56
N ILE A 313 2.77 6.00 31.33
CA ILE A 313 1.83 5.01 30.79
C ILE A 313 2.27 4.51 29.42
N VAL A 314 2.06 3.22 29.17
CA VAL A 314 2.51 2.53 27.96
C VAL A 314 1.37 1.74 27.29
N PRO A 315 0.39 2.39 26.66
CA PRO A 315 -0.66 1.66 25.96
C PRO A 315 -0.09 0.72 24.88
N GLN A 316 -0.55 -0.53 24.93
CA GLN A 316 -0.19 -1.57 23.96
C GLN A 316 -0.98 -1.40 22.66
N ILE A 317 -0.54 -0.50 21.78
CA ILE A 317 -1.19 -0.24 20.48
C ILE A 317 -0.68 -1.25 19.44
N TYR A 318 -1.15 -2.48 19.56
CA TYR A 318 -0.66 -3.63 18.79
C TYR A 318 -1.39 -3.86 17.46
N TRP A 319 -1.84 -2.78 16.83
CA TRP A 319 -2.56 -2.79 15.55
C TRP A 319 -1.83 -1.92 14.53
N ASN A 320 -2.13 -2.11 13.25
CA ASN A 320 -1.55 -1.30 12.19
C ASN A 320 -2.33 0.00 11.98
N ILE A 321 -1.67 1.02 11.43
CA ILE A 321 -2.30 2.26 10.97
C ILE A 321 -3.36 1.91 9.92
N GLY A 322 -4.56 2.49 10.06
CA GLY A 322 -5.71 2.27 9.19
C GLY A 322 -6.54 1.03 9.51
N TYR A 323 -6.23 0.27 10.58
CA TYR A 323 -7.04 -0.89 10.97
C TYR A 323 -8.43 -0.47 11.44
N SER A 324 -9.48 -0.93 10.76
CA SER A 324 -10.85 -0.42 10.94
C SER A 324 -11.48 -0.62 12.33
N ILE A 325 -10.99 -1.59 13.11
CA ILE A 325 -11.49 -1.87 14.46
C ILE A 325 -10.72 -1.11 15.54
N ALA A 326 -9.41 -0.94 15.36
CA ALA A 326 -8.49 -0.40 16.37
C ALA A 326 -7.31 0.30 15.68
N ASP A 327 -7.60 1.38 14.95
CA ASP A 327 -6.60 2.11 14.17
C ASP A 327 -5.50 2.67 15.07
N TYR A 328 -4.25 2.32 14.76
CA TYR A 328 -3.08 2.82 15.49
C TYR A 328 -3.08 4.34 15.61
N GLN A 329 -3.34 5.08 14.51
CA GLN A 329 -3.27 6.54 14.52
C GLN A 329 -4.34 7.15 15.42
N LYS A 330 -5.57 6.63 15.35
CA LYS A 330 -6.68 7.11 16.20
C LYS A 330 -6.38 6.86 17.67
N LEU A 331 -5.81 5.70 17.99
CA LEU A 331 -5.41 5.37 19.36
C LEU A 331 -4.26 6.24 19.85
N ALA A 332 -3.20 6.44 19.04
CA ALA A 332 -2.08 7.30 19.40
C ALA A 332 -2.56 8.73 19.72
N VAL A 333 -3.40 9.31 18.87
CA VAL A 333 -4.02 10.64 19.10
C VAL A 333 -4.87 10.65 20.37
N TRP A 334 -5.68 9.61 20.59
CA TRP A 334 -6.52 9.52 21.79
C TRP A 334 -5.68 9.48 23.07
N TRP A 335 -4.59 8.71 23.08
CA TRP A 335 -3.68 8.66 24.22
C TRP A 335 -2.91 9.97 24.43
N CYS A 336 -2.51 10.66 23.36
CA CYS A 336 -1.94 12.02 23.46
C CYS A 336 -2.90 12.97 24.18
N ASN A 337 -4.19 12.93 23.80
CA ASN A 337 -5.21 13.74 24.45
C ASN A 337 -5.42 13.35 25.91
N ALA A 338 -5.35 12.06 26.23
CA ALA A 338 -5.53 11.56 27.59
C ALA A 338 -4.44 12.09 28.56
N VAL A 339 -3.18 12.20 28.10
CA VAL A 339 -2.07 12.72 28.91
C VAL A 339 -1.87 14.24 28.78
N SER A 340 -2.62 14.90 27.91
CA SER A 340 -2.41 16.33 27.64
C SER A 340 -2.60 17.17 28.91
N GLY A 341 -1.59 17.97 29.25
CA GLY A 341 -1.58 18.81 30.45
C GLY A 341 -1.42 18.04 31.77
N LYS A 342 -1.02 16.77 31.72
CA LYS A 342 -0.73 15.92 32.88
C LYS A 342 0.77 15.70 33.04
N ASN A 343 1.21 15.44 34.27
CA ASN A 343 2.57 15.01 34.57
C ASN A 343 2.70 13.48 34.48
N VAL A 344 2.26 12.91 33.36
CA VAL A 344 2.34 11.49 33.05
C VAL A 344 2.95 11.33 31.66
N ASP A 345 4.13 10.73 31.58
CA ASP A 345 4.79 10.47 30.30
C ASP A 345 4.04 9.39 29.52
N LEU A 346 3.82 9.63 28.23
CA LEU A 346 3.25 8.63 27.32
C LEU A 346 4.35 7.98 26.50
N TYR A 347 4.48 6.65 26.62
CA TYR A 347 5.28 5.83 25.70
C TYR A 347 4.34 4.91 24.92
N ILE A 348 4.67 4.54 23.69
CA ILE A 348 3.84 3.60 22.92
C ILE A 348 4.41 2.18 22.96
N GLY A 349 3.59 1.20 23.31
CA GLY A 349 3.92 -0.21 23.19
C GLY A 349 3.76 -0.70 21.75
N HIS A 350 4.83 -1.18 21.13
CA HIS A 350 4.84 -1.70 19.76
C HIS A 350 4.82 -3.23 19.69
N ALA A 351 4.01 -3.75 18.76
CA ALA A 351 3.89 -5.18 18.47
C ALA A 351 4.99 -5.67 17.53
N ALA A 352 6.25 -5.67 17.99
CA ALA A 352 7.39 -6.16 17.19
C ALA A 352 7.13 -7.58 16.66
N TYR A 353 6.43 -8.41 17.43
CA TYR A 353 6.14 -9.81 17.08
C TYR A 353 5.23 -9.99 15.85
N LYS A 354 4.58 -8.93 15.37
CA LYS A 354 3.79 -8.95 14.14
C LYS A 354 4.61 -8.58 12.91
N ALA A 355 5.70 -7.83 13.07
CA ALA A 355 6.55 -7.37 11.98
C ALA A 355 7.35 -8.53 11.37
N GLY A 356 7.84 -8.32 10.14
CA GLY A 356 8.55 -9.34 9.37
C GLY A 356 7.61 -10.37 8.72
N ASN A 357 6.32 -10.06 8.60
CA ASN A 357 5.39 -10.93 7.91
C ASN A 357 5.86 -11.11 6.45
N THR A 358 5.80 -12.34 5.93
CA THR A 358 6.27 -12.67 4.59
C THR A 358 5.18 -12.56 3.52
N ASN A 359 3.91 -12.41 3.91
CA ASN A 359 2.80 -12.18 2.98
C ASN A 359 2.77 -10.70 2.55
N PRO A 360 3.01 -10.37 1.27
CA PRO A 360 3.00 -8.99 0.78
C PRO A 360 1.68 -8.24 1.01
N SER A 361 0.56 -8.97 1.13
CA SER A 361 -0.76 -8.38 1.41
C SER A 361 -0.99 -8.08 2.90
N SER A 362 -0.10 -8.55 3.79
CA SER A 362 -0.19 -8.25 5.21
C SER A 362 0.20 -6.80 5.47
N PRO A 363 -0.54 -6.04 6.29
CA PRO A 363 -0.08 -4.72 6.71
C PRO A 363 1.23 -4.77 7.50
N TRP A 364 1.62 -5.95 7.99
CA TRP A 364 2.89 -6.17 8.70
C TRP A 364 3.99 -6.76 7.80
N TYR A 365 3.85 -6.66 6.47
CA TYR A 365 4.86 -7.12 5.53
C TYR A 365 6.19 -6.37 5.73
N GLY A 366 7.28 -7.12 5.92
CA GLY A 366 8.59 -6.55 6.21
C GLY A 366 8.57 -5.67 7.48
N THR A 367 9.16 -4.48 7.42
CA THR A 367 9.33 -3.58 8.57
C THR A 367 8.63 -2.23 8.41
N ALA A 368 7.99 -2.02 7.25
CA ALA A 368 7.41 -0.73 6.88
C ALA A 368 6.39 -0.21 7.90
N GLU A 369 5.55 -1.09 8.46
CA GLU A 369 4.55 -0.66 9.44
C GLU A 369 5.16 -0.10 10.72
N ILE A 370 6.22 -0.71 11.26
CA ILE A 370 6.92 -0.20 12.44
C ILE A 370 7.56 1.15 12.14
N GLU A 371 8.18 1.30 10.95
CA GLU A 371 8.73 2.57 10.50
C GLU A 371 7.65 3.66 10.41
N ARG A 372 6.49 3.36 9.81
CA ARG A 372 5.34 4.30 9.75
C ARG A 372 4.85 4.69 11.14
N GLN A 373 4.74 3.74 12.07
CA GLN A 373 4.31 3.99 13.45
C GLN A 373 5.29 4.90 14.19
N LEU A 374 6.59 4.61 14.10
CA LEU A 374 7.63 5.43 14.72
C LEU A 374 7.65 6.86 14.14
N ASN A 375 7.53 7.00 12.83
CA ASN A 375 7.46 8.31 12.16
C ASN A 375 6.17 9.08 12.50
N LEU A 376 5.06 8.38 12.69
CA LEU A 376 3.81 8.99 13.14
C LEU A 376 3.93 9.52 14.57
N ASN A 377 4.55 8.74 15.47
CA ASN A 377 4.73 9.13 16.87
C ASN A 377 5.50 10.46 17.01
N GLU A 378 6.52 10.69 16.17
CA GLU A 378 7.30 11.94 16.15
C GLU A 378 6.46 13.20 15.87
N LYS A 379 5.27 13.05 15.26
CA LYS A 379 4.37 14.18 15.00
C LYS A 379 3.69 14.69 16.28
N TYR A 380 3.78 13.97 17.39
CA TYR A 380 3.09 14.29 18.65
C TYR A 380 4.09 14.45 19.80
N LYS A 381 4.25 15.69 20.28
CA LYS A 381 5.16 16.01 21.40
C LYS A 381 4.77 15.31 22.71
N GLU A 382 3.52 14.90 22.85
CA GLU A 382 3.00 14.17 24.01
C GLU A 382 3.58 12.75 24.08
N ILE A 383 3.91 12.13 22.94
CA ILE A 383 4.58 10.84 22.89
C ILE A 383 6.07 11.07 23.17
N LYS A 384 6.54 10.50 24.30
CA LYS A 384 7.90 10.66 24.80
C LYS A 384 8.80 9.47 24.49
N GLY A 385 8.31 8.48 23.77
CA GLY A 385 9.09 7.30 23.44
C GLY A 385 8.27 6.07 23.05
N SER A 386 8.99 4.96 22.89
CA SER A 386 8.49 3.69 22.37
C SER A 386 9.09 2.51 23.14
N ILE A 387 8.28 1.47 23.38
CA ILE A 387 8.70 0.23 24.02
C ILE A 387 8.32 -0.96 23.15
N PHE A 388 9.28 -1.84 22.85
CA PHE A 388 9.10 -2.95 21.92
C PHE A 388 8.84 -4.27 22.65
N PHE A 389 7.74 -4.94 22.29
CA PHE A 389 7.47 -6.31 22.75
C PHE A 389 7.86 -7.30 21.64
N ASN A 390 8.99 -8.00 21.74
CA ASN A 390 9.95 -8.12 22.86
C ASN A 390 11.40 -8.39 22.37
N TYR A 391 12.35 -8.63 23.28
CA TYR A 391 13.76 -8.89 22.96
C TYR A 391 13.97 -10.01 21.94
N ASN A 392 13.48 -11.23 22.17
CA ASN A 392 13.79 -12.37 21.30
C ASN A 392 13.23 -12.19 19.89
N VAL A 393 12.07 -11.54 19.76
CA VAL A 393 11.51 -11.18 18.46
C VAL A 393 12.42 -10.21 17.72
N MET A 394 12.86 -9.15 18.40
CA MET A 394 13.74 -8.15 17.82
C MET A 394 15.08 -8.79 17.40
N ALA A 395 15.72 -9.54 18.31
CA ALA A 395 17.01 -10.19 18.06
C ALA A 395 16.97 -11.24 16.94
N LYS A 396 15.84 -11.94 16.74
CA LYS A 396 15.65 -12.92 15.65
C LYS A 396 15.24 -12.28 14.33
N ASN A 397 15.00 -10.96 14.28
CA ASN A 397 14.61 -10.24 13.08
C ASN A 397 15.62 -9.12 12.76
N PRO A 398 16.70 -9.43 12.01
CA PRO A 398 17.74 -8.45 11.67
C PRO A 398 17.20 -7.25 10.89
N ALA A 399 16.24 -7.44 9.98
CA ALA A 399 15.66 -6.35 9.20
C ALA A 399 14.91 -5.35 10.11
N LEU A 400 14.14 -5.85 11.07
CA LEU A 400 13.44 -5.02 12.05
C LEU A 400 14.43 -4.31 12.98
N THR A 401 15.45 -5.02 13.45
CA THR A 401 16.53 -4.45 14.26
C THR A 401 17.21 -3.31 13.52
N ASP A 402 17.60 -3.51 12.26
CA ASP A 402 18.24 -2.50 11.44
C ASP A 402 17.32 -1.29 11.21
N THR A 403 16.04 -1.52 10.96
CA THR A 403 15.04 -0.45 10.79
C THR A 403 14.98 0.44 12.04
N VAL A 404 14.79 -0.16 13.21
CA VAL A 404 14.68 0.58 14.49
C VAL A 404 16.01 1.26 14.85
N ARG A 405 17.15 0.57 14.68
CA ARG A 405 18.49 1.13 14.94
C ARG A 405 18.76 2.36 14.07
N THR A 406 18.39 2.31 12.78
CA THR A 406 18.58 3.43 11.85
C THR A 406 17.75 4.62 12.27
N ILE A 407 16.47 4.43 12.60
CA ILE A 407 15.58 5.50 13.07
C ILE A 407 16.15 6.15 14.34
N TYR A 408 16.55 5.36 15.33
CA TYR A 408 17.13 5.89 16.57
C TYR A 408 18.46 6.61 16.34
N SER A 409 19.31 6.10 15.44
CA SER A 409 20.57 6.77 15.08
C SER A 409 20.30 8.14 14.44
N ILE A 410 19.33 8.23 13.52
CA ILE A 410 18.91 9.51 12.91
C ILE A 410 18.41 10.48 13.99
N ARG A 411 17.59 10.02 14.94
CA ARG A 411 17.07 10.84 16.05
C ARG A 411 18.17 11.33 17.00
N ASP A 412 19.23 10.54 17.17
CA ASP A 412 20.42 10.93 17.93
C ASP A 412 21.33 11.89 17.16
N GLY A 413 20.92 12.35 15.97
CA GLY A 413 21.73 13.22 15.11
C GLY A 413 22.93 12.52 14.48
N LYS A 414 22.99 11.18 14.52
CA LYS A 414 24.01 10.40 13.82
C LYS A 414 23.64 10.30 12.34
N ALA A 415 24.65 10.36 11.47
CA ALA A 415 24.45 10.07 10.06
C ALA A 415 23.87 8.65 9.90
N PRO A 416 22.82 8.48 9.07
CA PRO A 416 22.20 7.18 8.87
C PRO A 416 23.17 6.23 8.15
N ASP A 417 23.36 5.02 8.70
CA ASP A 417 24.15 3.94 8.07
C ASP A 417 23.39 3.35 6.86
N ILE A 418 23.34 4.10 5.75
CA ILE A 418 22.64 3.72 4.52
C ILE A 418 23.63 2.98 3.61
N LYS A 419 23.45 1.66 3.50
CA LYS A 419 24.21 0.85 2.55
C LYS A 419 23.91 1.24 1.10
N VAL A 420 24.94 1.13 0.26
CA VAL A 420 24.81 1.25 -1.19
C VAL A 420 23.92 0.12 -1.71
N SER A 421 22.91 0.46 -2.51
CA SER A 421 22.03 -0.51 -3.16
C SER A 421 21.62 -0.03 -4.55
N ILE A 422 21.67 -0.92 -5.53
CA ILE A 422 21.18 -0.69 -6.90
C ILE A 422 19.78 -1.29 -7.02
N SER A 423 18.79 -0.44 -7.24
CA SER A 423 17.36 -0.79 -7.30
C SER A 423 16.86 -1.00 -8.72
N ARG A 424 17.56 -0.45 -9.73
CA ARG A 424 17.27 -0.69 -11.14
C ARG A 424 18.59 -0.84 -11.92
N PRO A 425 18.80 -1.96 -12.65
CA PRO A 425 17.96 -3.16 -12.62
C PRO A 425 18.06 -3.86 -11.26
N LEU A 426 16.99 -4.57 -10.86
CA LEU A 426 16.95 -5.31 -9.59
C LEU A 426 17.98 -6.46 -9.56
N GLU A 427 18.29 -7.02 -10.72
CA GLU A 427 19.21 -8.13 -10.93
C GLU A 427 20.03 -7.93 -12.20
N ASN A 428 20.89 -8.89 -12.54
CA ASN A 428 21.60 -8.87 -13.82
C ASN A 428 20.62 -9.11 -14.98
N ILE A 429 20.77 -8.38 -16.08
CA ILE A 429 19.83 -8.42 -17.21
C ILE A 429 20.54 -8.53 -18.56
N THR A 430 19.80 -8.92 -19.60
CA THR A 430 20.24 -8.88 -21.01
C THR A 430 19.38 -7.90 -21.80
N THR A 431 19.99 -7.06 -22.64
CA THR A 431 19.30 -6.03 -23.46
C THR A 431 19.99 -5.82 -24.80
N SER A 432 19.31 -5.21 -25.78
CA SER A 432 19.93 -4.71 -27.02
C SER A 432 20.25 -3.20 -26.97
N MET A 433 19.81 -2.51 -25.91
CA MET A 433 20.00 -1.05 -25.73
C MET A 433 21.49 -0.69 -25.66
N SER A 434 21.85 0.47 -26.19
CA SER A 434 23.22 1.02 -26.12
C SER A 434 23.54 1.75 -24.81
N SER A 435 22.55 1.94 -23.96
CA SER A 435 22.66 2.58 -22.64
C SER A 435 21.57 2.06 -21.71
N PHE A 436 21.78 2.20 -20.40
CA PHE A 436 20.82 1.82 -19.38
C PHE A 436 20.87 2.76 -18.17
N TYR A 437 19.73 3.08 -17.58
CA TYR A 437 19.60 3.99 -16.45
C TYR A 437 19.58 3.20 -15.14
N LEU A 438 20.61 3.41 -14.33
CA LEU A 438 20.73 2.83 -12.99
C LEU A 438 20.12 3.78 -11.97
N ASN A 439 19.45 3.25 -10.94
CA ASN A 439 19.06 4.04 -9.76
C ASN A 439 19.20 3.23 -8.47
N GLY A 440 19.19 3.92 -7.33
CA GLY A 440 19.39 3.26 -6.04
C GLY A 440 19.59 4.21 -4.86
N THR A 441 20.03 3.64 -3.73
CA THR A 441 20.27 4.37 -2.48
C THR A 441 21.73 4.34 -2.06
N SER A 442 22.16 5.38 -1.35
CA SER A 442 23.49 5.51 -0.77
C SER A 442 23.42 6.43 0.45
N ASP A 443 24.43 6.41 1.32
CA ASP A 443 24.53 7.40 2.41
C ASP A 443 24.83 8.79 1.83
N PRO A 444 23.98 9.82 2.06
CA PRO A 444 24.21 11.16 1.53
C PRO A 444 25.49 11.81 2.08
N SER A 445 25.94 11.43 3.28
CA SER A 445 27.11 12.00 3.95
C SER A 445 28.44 11.44 3.44
N ILE A 446 28.43 10.29 2.76
CA ILE A 446 29.63 9.63 2.23
C ILE A 446 29.66 9.78 0.71
N PRO A 447 30.79 10.12 0.07
CA PRO A 447 30.88 10.14 -1.40
C PRO A 447 30.61 8.77 -2.03
N LEU A 448 29.73 8.71 -3.04
CA LEU A 448 29.40 7.51 -3.82
C LEU A 448 30.21 7.47 -5.12
N TYR A 449 30.76 6.30 -5.45
CA TYR A 449 31.53 6.09 -6.67
C TYR A 449 30.92 4.98 -7.53
N LEU A 450 30.84 5.21 -8.84
CA LEU A 450 30.50 4.22 -9.87
C LEU A 450 31.79 3.86 -10.63
N ASN A 451 32.25 2.60 -10.50
CA ASN A 451 33.51 2.12 -11.09
C ASN A 451 34.70 3.07 -10.78
N GLY A 452 34.74 3.58 -9.54
CA GLY A 452 35.77 4.52 -9.07
C GLY A 452 35.57 5.99 -9.44
N LYS A 453 34.53 6.34 -10.22
CA LYS A 453 34.19 7.73 -10.57
C LYS A 453 33.09 8.27 -9.66
N LEU A 454 33.24 9.50 -9.16
CA LEU A 454 32.25 10.13 -8.28
C LEU A 454 30.88 10.21 -8.97
N VAL A 455 29.82 9.83 -8.26
CA VAL A 455 28.43 10.01 -8.67
C VAL A 455 27.93 11.37 -8.17
N GLU A 456 27.76 12.29 -9.10
CA GLU A 456 27.22 13.63 -8.84
C GLU A 456 25.68 13.62 -8.88
N ASN A 457 25.03 14.62 -8.27
CA ASN A 457 23.58 14.84 -8.29
C ASN A 457 22.73 13.78 -7.57
N ARG A 458 23.18 13.39 -6.38
CA ARG A 458 22.35 12.61 -5.43
C ARG A 458 21.33 13.51 -4.74
N SER A 459 20.19 12.92 -4.34
CA SER A 459 19.21 13.62 -3.52
C SER A 459 19.74 13.87 -2.09
N PRO A 460 19.13 14.78 -1.32
CA PRO A 460 19.48 14.99 0.08
C PRO A 460 19.39 13.72 0.95
N LYS A 461 18.51 12.77 0.62
CA LYS A 461 18.46 11.44 1.25
C LYS A 461 19.41 10.40 0.68
N GLY A 462 20.27 10.79 -0.27
CA GLY A 462 21.29 9.92 -0.85
C GLY A 462 20.77 9.00 -1.95
N TYR A 463 19.59 9.27 -2.51
CA TYR A 463 19.12 8.59 -3.72
C TYR A 463 19.94 9.02 -4.93
N PHE A 464 20.24 8.09 -5.82
CA PHE A 464 21.01 8.37 -7.02
C PHE A 464 20.33 7.81 -8.27
N GLY A 465 20.68 8.38 -9.42
CA GLY A 465 20.35 7.79 -10.71
C GLY A 465 21.32 8.24 -11.80
N VAL A 466 21.80 7.30 -12.61
CA VAL A 466 22.89 7.50 -13.57
C VAL A 466 22.63 6.73 -14.86
N LEU A 467 22.67 7.40 -16.00
CA LEU A 467 22.66 6.75 -17.32
C LEU A 467 24.08 6.24 -17.65
N VAL A 468 24.22 4.95 -17.92
CA VAL A 468 25.49 4.33 -18.28
C VAL A 468 25.47 3.81 -19.73
N PRO A 469 26.57 3.97 -20.51
CA PRO A 469 26.68 3.37 -21.83
C PRO A 469 26.94 1.85 -21.72
N LEU A 470 26.53 1.11 -22.74
CA LEU A 470 26.71 -0.35 -22.84
C LEU A 470 27.48 -0.72 -24.10
N SER A 471 28.58 -1.46 -23.94
CA SER A 471 29.29 -2.15 -25.03
C SER A 471 28.66 -3.52 -25.27
N VAL A 472 28.77 -4.07 -26.49
CA VAL A 472 28.33 -5.46 -26.78
C VAL A 472 29.09 -6.43 -25.88
N GLY A 473 28.37 -7.37 -25.24
CA GLY A 473 28.92 -8.27 -24.22
C GLY A 473 28.54 -7.85 -22.80
N ALA A 474 29.31 -8.29 -21.80
CA ALA A 474 29.07 -8.01 -20.39
C ALA A 474 29.56 -6.61 -19.99
N ASN A 475 28.73 -5.85 -19.28
CA ASN A 475 29.07 -4.54 -18.71
C ASN A 475 28.83 -4.58 -17.20
N THR A 476 29.89 -4.45 -16.39
CA THR A 476 29.81 -4.53 -14.93
C THR A 476 29.91 -3.13 -14.30
N PHE A 477 28.96 -2.82 -13.42
CA PHE A 477 28.84 -1.56 -12.70
C PHE A 477 28.92 -1.82 -11.20
N VAL A 478 29.94 -1.28 -10.55
CA VAL A 478 30.17 -1.36 -9.11
C VAL A 478 29.92 0.02 -8.52
N LEU A 479 28.89 0.13 -7.68
CA LEU A 479 28.63 1.32 -6.86
C LEU A 479 29.26 1.10 -5.49
N SER A 480 30.06 2.05 -4.99
CA SER A 480 30.76 1.91 -3.72
C SER A 480 30.84 3.21 -2.90
N GLN A 481 30.82 3.03 -1.58
CA GLN A 481 31.08 4.01 -0.54
C GLN A 481 32.00 3.38 0.52
N ALA A 482 32.51 4.17 1.45
CA ALA A 482 33.26 3.63 2.58
C ALA A 482 32.41 2.57 3.32
N GLY A 483 32.89 1.32 3.38
CA GLY A 483 32.22 0.22 4.08
C GLY A 483 31.04 -0.44 3.36
N SER A 484 30.67 -0.01 2.15
CA SER A 484 29.51 -0.55 1.43
C SER A 484 29.68 -0.53 -0.10
N SER A 485 29.22 -1.59 -0.78
CA SER A 485 29.20 -1.64 -2.25
C SER A 485 28.10 -2.56 -2.77
N ASP A 486 27.59 -2.27 -3.96
CA ASP A 486 26.68 -3.14 -4.72
C ASP A 486 27.09 -3.21 -6.20
N THR A 487 26.87 -4.36 -6.84
CA THR A 487 27.33 -4.63 -8.22
C THR A 487 26.20 -5.12 -9.11
N ARG A 488 26.12 -4.62 -10.35
CA ARG A 488 25.21 -5.14 -11.39
C ARG A 488 25.95 -5.38 -12.70
N THR A 489 25.59 -6.46 -13.38
CA THR A 489 26.09 -6.78 -14.73
C THR A 489 24.95 -6.74 -15.74
N ILE A 490 25.13 -5.97 -16.81
CA ILE A 490 24.20 -5.86 -17.94
C ILE A 490 24.85 -6.42 -19.20
N TYR A 491 24.22 -7.43 -19.79
CA TYR A 491 24.68 -8.07 -21.03
C TYR A 491 24.01 -7.42 -22.24
N ARG A 492 24.79 -6.79 -23.11
CA ARG A 492 24.27 -6.22 -24.36
C ARG A 492 24.46 -7.19 -25.52
N THR A 493 23.39 -7.51 -26.24
CA THR A 493 23.45 -8.25 -27.52
C THR A 493 23.57 -7.29 -28.72
N ALA A 494 24.20 -7.74 -29.80
CA ALA A 494 24.23 -6.97 -31.04
C ALA A 494 22.81 -6.88 -31.65
N SER A 495 22.44 -5.71 -32.17
CA SER A 495 21.20 -5.53 -32.90
C SER A 495 21.24 -6.35 -34.20
N SER A 496 20.46 -7.42 -34.30
CA SER A 496 20.44 -8.28 -35.49
C SER A 496 19.58 -7.68 -36.61
N SER A 497 20.23 -7.09 -37.62
CA SER A 497 19.61 -6.81 -38.93
C SER A 497 20.36 -7.54 -40.05
N GLU A 498 20.75 -8.80 -39.82
CA GLU A 498 21.37 -9.61 -40.87
C GLU A 498 20.30 -10.22 -41.81
N PRO A 499 20.55 -10.29 -43.13
CA PRO A 499 19.68 -10.96 -44.08
C PRO A 499 19.45 -12.43 -43.70
N VAL A 500 18.18 -12.84 -43.58
CA VAL A 500 17.82 -14.23 -43.23
C VAL A 500 18.11 -15.16 -44.40
N LYS A 501 19.10 -16.06 -44.25
CA LYS A 501 19.39 -17.13 -45.24
C LYS A 501 18.28 -18.18 -45.24
N MET A 502 17.98 -18.71 -46.42
CA MET A 502 17.10 -19.87 -46.62
C MET A 502 17.93 -21.10 -46.97
N SER A 503 17.56 -22.27 -46.44
CA SER A 503 18.28 -23.53 -46.68
C SER A 503 17.75 -24.32 -47.89
N LYS A 504 16.56 -23.97 -48.40
CA LYS A 504 15.90 -24.63 -49.53
C LYS A 504 14.93 -23.69 -50.24
N VAL A 505 14.63 -23.98 -51.51
CA VAL A 505 13.58 -23.29 -52.27
C VAL A 505 12.22 -23.70 -51.69
N GLU A 506 11.53 -22.77 -51.05
CA GLU A 506 10.19 -22.99 -50.51
C GLU A 506 9.42 -21.67 -50.38
N ILE A 507 8.11 -21.81 -50.18
CA ILE A 507 7.28 -20.76 -49.59
C ILE A 507 6.86 -21.28 -48.23
N PRO A 508 7.39 -20.75 -47.11
CA PRO A 508 6.99 -21.20 -45.79
C PRO A 508 5.49 -21.00 -45.59
N ALA A 509 4.76 -22.04 -45.15
CA ALA A 509 3.31 -21.98 -44.99
C ALA A 509 2.86 -20.82 -44.09
N ALA A 510 3.63 -20.50 -43.05
CA ALA A 510 3.38 -19.38 -42.13
C ALA A 510 3.53 -17.99 -42.78
N SER A 511 4.19 -17.90 -43.93
CA SER A 511 4.36 -16.64 -44.69
C SER A 511 3.26 -16.41 -45.72
N ALA A 512 2.58 -17.48 -46.17
CA ALA A 512 1.58 -17.41 -47.23
C ALA A 512 0.24 -16.86 -46.71
N PHE A 513 -0.11 -15.64 -47.09
CA PHE A 513 -1.35 -15.00 -46.68
C PHE A 513 -2.57 -15.58 -47.44
N PRO A 514 -3.74 -15.80 -46.80
CA PRO A 514 -4.01 -15.54 -45.39
C PRO A 514 -3.81 -16.75 -44.49
N GLN A 515 -3.51 -16.46 -43.21
CA GLN A 515 -3.36 -17.46 -42.15
C GLN A 515 -4.68 -17.81 -41.45
N SER A 516 -5.72 -17.00 -41.67
CA SER A 516 -7.07 -17.15 -41.09
C SER A 516 -8.10 -16.71 -42.11
N GLN A 517 -9.36 -17.13 -41.96
CA GLN A 517 -10.43 -16.75 -42.89
C GLN A 517 -10.50 -15.23 -43.08
N GLU A 518 -10.40 -14.80 -44.34
CA GLU A 518 -10.52 -13.41 -44.76
C GLU A 518 -11.88 -13.16 -45.40
N TYR A 519 -12.48 -12.02 -45.09
CA TYR A 519 -13.68 -11.54 -45.77
C TYR A 519 -13.58 -10.05 -46.03
N TRP A 520 -13.98 -9.60 -47.21
CA TRP A 520 -13.92 -8.20 -47.62
C TRP A 520 -15.11 -7.84 -48.50
N MET A 521 -15.47 -6.56 -48.59
CA MET A 521 -16.53 -6.09 -49.47
C MET A 521 -16.03 -5.99 -50.92
N PRO A 522 -16.93 -6.08 -51.92
CA PRO A 522 -16.60 -5.80 -53.32
C PRO A 522 -15.86 -4.47 -53.51
N GLY A 523 -14.86 -4.45 -54.40
CA GLY A 523 -14.07 -3.26 -54.71
C GLY A 523 -12.94 -2.94 -53.71
N GLU A 524 -12.92 -3.55 -52.53
CA GLU A 524 -11.82 -3.39 -51.58
C GLU A 524 -10.54 -4.08 -52.05
N LYS A 525 -9.39 -3.56 -51.62
CA LYS A 525 -8.08 -4.09 -52.00
C LYS A 525 -7.42 -4.79 -50.82
N ILE A 526 -6.85 -5.96 -51.06
CA ILE A 526 -6.04 -6.70 -50.11
C ILE A 526 -4.65 -6.99 -50.68
N THR A 527 -3.66 -7.09 -49.79
CA THR A 527 -2.31 -7.48 -50.18
C THR A 527 -2.13 -8.97 -49.96
N LEU A 528 -2.08 -9.74 -51.04
CA LEU A 528 -1.60 -11.12 -51.02
C LEU A 528 -0.09 -11.10 -50.82
N SER A 529 0.44 -11.95 -49.94
CA SER A 529 1.87 -11.97 -49.63
C SER A 529 2.39 -13.37 -49.32
N CYS A 530 3.66 -13.61 -49.63
CA CYS A 530 4.41 -14.78 -49.18
C CYS A 530 5.91 -14.48 -49.11
N ASP A 531 6.64 -15.23 -48.28
CA ASP A 531 8.11 -15.22 -48.29
C ASP A 531 8.63 -16.29 -49.27
N ALA A 532 9.66 -15.96 -50.03
CA ALA A 532 10.34 -16.85 -50.97
C ALA A 532 11.81 -16.40 -51.14
N PRO A 533 12.67 -17.19 -51.81
CA PRO A 533 14.01 -16.74 -52.16
C PRO A 533 13.99 -15.42 -52.95
N ALA A 534 14.90 -14.52 -52.63
CA ALA A 534 15.06 -13.25 -53.33
C ALA A 534 15.51 -13.47 -54.79
N GLY A 535 14.92 -12.73 -55.73
CA GLY A 535 15.15 -12.87 -57.17
C GLY A 535 14.34 -13.99 -57.85
N SER A 536 13.42 -14.65 -57.15
CA SER A 536 12.47 -15.61 -57.70
C SER A 536 11.40 -14.97 -58.58
N THR A 537 10.83 -15.75 -59.50
CA THR A 537 9.52 -15.46 -60.08
C THR A 537 8.45 -16.09 -59.19
N VAL A 538 7.53 -15.28 -58.66
CA VAL A 538 6.46 -15.75 -57.78
C VAL A 538 5.10 -15.39 -58.37
N THR A 539 4.18 -16.35 -58.39
CA THR A 539 2.79 -16.15 -58.81
C THR A 539 1.82 -16.60 -57.71
N VAL A 540 0.58 -16.07 -57.76
CA VAL A 540 -0.52 -16.49 -56.89
C VAL A 540 -1.76 -16.76 -57.73
N LYS A 541 -2.40 -17.92 -57.52
CA LYS A 541 -3.68 -18.29 -58.13
C LYS A 541 -4.81 -18.14 -57.13
N LEU A 542 -5.85 -17.38 -57.49
CA LEU A 542 -7.06 -17.16 -56.68
C LEU A 542 -8.26 -16.96 -57.62
N ASN A 543 -9.42 -17.54 -57.27
CA ASN A 543 -10.65 -17.46 -58.07
C ASN A 543 -10.44 -17.83 -59.56
N GLY A 544 -9.66 -18.88 -59.81
CA GLY A 544 -9.35 -19.36 -61.18
C GLY A 544 -8.34 -18.52 -61.98
N GLN A 545 -7.90 -17.36 -61.48
CA GLN A 545 -6.96 -16.46 -62.15
C GLN A 545 -5.57 -16.51 -61.49
N THR A 546 -4.50 -16.33 -62.28
CA THR A 546 -3.10 -16.34 -61.83
C THR A 546 -2.48 -14.95 -62.00
N PHE A 547 -1.77 -14.48 -60.97
CA PHE A 547 -1.16 -13.15 -60.93
C PHE A 547 0.34 -13.24 -60.59
N THR A 548 1.17 -12.45 -61.28
CA THR A 548 2.60 -12.32 -60.94
C THR A 548 2.80 -11.35 -59.79
N MET A 549 3.53 -11.78 -58.75
CA MET A 549 3.80 -11.01 -57.55
C MET A 549 5.10 -10.21 -57.66
N LYS A 550 5.20 -9.09 -56.93
CA LYS A 550 6.39 -8.23 -56.88
C LYS A 550 7.20 -8.47 -55.61
N GLN A 551 8.52 -8.58 -55.73
CA GLN A 551 9.42 -8.62 -54.57
C GLN A 551 9.37 -7.26 -53.84
N ALA A 552 8.89 -7.25 -52.61
CA ALA A 552 8.71 -6.05 -51.78
C ALA A 552 9.90 -5.79 -50.83
N THR A 553 10.55 -6.85 -50.35
CA THR A 553 11.69 -6.78 -49.41
C THR A 553 12.85 -7.68 -49.86
N GLY A 554 13.95 -7.66 -49.11
CA GLY A 554 15.11 -8.51 -49.37
C GLY A 554 16.03 -7.95 -50.45
N GLN A 555 17.20 -8.58 -50.58
CA GLN A 555 18.24 -8.14 -51.51
C GLN A 555 17.78 -8.33 -52.97
N LYS A 556 18.16 -7.40 -53.85
CA LYS A 556 17.99 -7.59 -55.30
C LYS A 556 19.14 -8.45 -55.80
N ASN A 557 18.84 -9.64 -56.32
CA ASN A 557 19.82 -10.58 -56.89
C ASN A 557 20.99 -10.97 -55.95
N PRO A 558 20.73 -11.50 -54.74
CA PRO A 558 21.82 -11.91 -53.87
C PRO A 558 22.59 -13.12 -54.43
N SER A 559 23.89 -13.20 -54.11
CA SER A 559 24.74 -14.34 -54.47
C SER A 559 24.35 -15.65 -53.79
N GLY A 560 23.61 -15.58 -52.68
CA GLY A 560 23.07 -16.72 -51.93
C GLY A 560 21.55 -16.73 -51.87
N MET A 561 20.97 -17.77 -51.26
CA MET A 561 19.53 -17.89 -51.08
C MET A 561 19.11 -17.16 -49.80
N TYR A 562 18.55 -15.96 -49.95
CA TYR A 562 18.06 -15.14 -48.84
C TYR A 562 16.57 -14.91 -48.97
N LYS A 563 15.92 -14.75 -47.82
CA LYS A 563 14.48 -14.51 -47.74
C LYS A 563 14.10 -13.13 -48.29
N ALA A 564 13.08 -13.08 -49.12
CA ALA A 564 12.40 -11.87 -49.56
C ALA A 564 10.89 -12.07 -49.46
N THR A 565 10.16 -10.99 -49.16
CA THR A 565 8.70 -10.99 -49.18
C THR A 565 8.20 -10.54 -50.54
N TYR A 566 7.26 -11.27 -51.13
CA TYR A 566 6.58 -10.95 -52.38
C TYR A 566 5.15 -10.54 -52.11
N THR A 567 4.63 -9.58 -52.87
CA THR A 567 3.28 -9.02 -52.67
C THR A 567 2.52 -8.83 -53.99
N TYR A 568 1.20 -8.92 -53.94
CA TYR A 568 0.29 -8.53 -55.01
C TYR A 568 -0.98 -7.87 -54.43
N GLN A 569 -1.38 -6.74 -55.00
CA GLN A 569 -2.61 -6.03 -54.62
C GLN A 569 -3.80 -6.61 -55.39
N TYR A 570 -4.68 -7.34 -54.70
CA TYR A 570 -5.87 -7.96 -55.27
C TYR A 570 -7.12 -7.13 -54.95
N THR A 571 -7.94 -6.84 -55.96
CA THR A 571 -9.21 -6.11 -55.78
C THR A 571 -10.36 -7.11 -55.72
N MET A 572 -11.21 -7.01 -54.70
CA MET A 572 -12.33 -7.91 -54.47
C MET A 572 -13.36 -7.82 -55.60
N PRO A 573 -13.76 -8.95 -56.21
CA PRO A 573 -14.72 -8.95 -57.30
C PRO A 573 -16.13 -8.56 -56.82
N SER A 574 -16.92 -8.01 -57.74
CA SER A 574 -18.36 -7.77 -57.55
C SER A 574 -19.18 -8.93 -58.12
N PHE A 575 -20.28 -9.27 -57.47
CA PHE A 575 -21.21 -10.33 -57.89
C PHE A 575 -22.63 -9.77 -57.98
N THR A 576 -23.44 -10.32 -58.88
CA THR A 576 -24.87 -9.97 -59.03
C THR A 576 -25.78 -11.02 -58.36
N GLY A 577 -27.06 -10.68 -58.16
CA GLY A 577 -28.08 -11.56 -57.57
C GLY A 577 -28.25 -11.39 -56.05
N ASN A 578 -28.85 -12.40 -55.40
CA ASN A 578 -29.18 -12.34 -53.96
C ASN A 578 -27.91 -12.12 -53.10
N PRO A 579 -27.94 -11.15 -52.16
CA PRO A 579 -26.82 -10.89 -51.26
C PRO A 579 -26.44 -12.12 -50.42
N ARG A 580 -25.18 -12.54 -50.51
CA ARG A 580 -24.63 -13.71 -49.81
C ARG A 580 -23.15 -13.51 -49.49
N ILE A 581 -22.59 -14.45 -48.72
CA ILE A 581 -21.14 -14.62 -48.60
C ILE A 581 -20.67 -15.51 -49.75
N TYR A 582 -19.66 -15.07 -50.49
CA TYR A 582 -19.07 -15.82 -51.61
C TYR A 582 -17.64 -16.22 -51.25
N ASP A 583 -17.31 -17.51 -51.32
CA ASP A 583 -15.95 -18.01 -51.06
C ASP A 583 -15.14 -18.04 -52.37
N LEU A 584 -14.00 -17.35 -52.40
CA LEU A 584 -13.04 -17.37 -53.53
C LEU A 584 -12.05 -18.54 -53.42
N GLY A 585 -12.03 -19.22 -52.28
CA GLY A 585 -11.09 -20.29 -51.93
C GLY A 585 -9.76 -19.77 -51.38
N ALA A 586 -8.88 -20.70 -51.03
CA ALA A 586 -7.54 -20.39 -50.55
C ALA A 586 -6.59 -20.10 -51.72
N PRO A 587 -5.84 -18.97 -51.69
CA PRO A 587 -4.80 -18.68 -52.66
C PRO A 587 -3.76 -19.80 -52.76
N VAL A 588 -3.27 -20.06 -53.95
CA VAL A 588 -2.18 -21.02 -54.21
C VAL A 588 -0.98 -20.24 -54.75
N TYR A 589 0.08 -20.18 -53.95
CA TYR A 589 1.31 -19.47 -54.29
C TYR A 589 2.31 -20.43 -54.95
N THR A 590 2.96 -20.00 -56.02
CA THR A 590 3.97 -20.78 -56.73
C THR A 590 5.24 -19.96 -56.88
N VAL A 591 6.37 -20.52 -56.47
CA VAL A 591 7.71 -19.96 -56.64
C VAL A 591 8.46 -20.76 -57.69
N ASP A 592 9.12 -20.06 -58.62
CA ASP A 592 10.19 -20.57 -59.45
C ASP A 592 11.49 -19.85 -59.07
N TYR A 593 12.43 -20.61 -58.50
CA TYR A 593 13.79 -20.16 -58.24
C TYR A 593 14.76 -20.99 -59.08
N LYS A 594 15.30 -20.39 -60.15
CA LYS A 594 16.30 -21.00 -61.04
C LYS A 594 15.85 -22.37 -61.59
N GLY A 595 14.58 -22.51 -61.97
CA GLY A 595 14.01 -23.75 -62.52
C GLY A 595 13.49 -24.73 -61.47
N THR A 596 13.69 -24.47 -60.17
CA THR A 596 13.07 -25.26 -59.10
C THR A 596 11.72 -24.65 -58.74
N VAL A 597 10.64 -25.36 -59.08
CA VAL A 597 9.26 -24.92 -58.83
C VAL A 597 8.70 -25.55 -57.56
N LYS A 598 8.12 -24.73 -56.67
CA LYS A 598 7.38 -25.18 -55.49
C LYS A 598 6.07 -24.42 -55.35
N THR A 599 5.07 -25.07 -54.77
CA THR A 599 3.74 -24.48 -54.56
C THR A 599 3.34 -24.62 -53.10
N GLN A 600 2.68 -23.59 -52.56
CA GLN A 600 2.14 -23.55 -51.21
C GLN A 600 0.72 -22.98 -51.26
N LYS A 601 -0.26 -23.79 -50.83
CA LYS A 601 -1.63 -23.32 -50.59
C LYS A 601 -1.67 -22.52 -49.29
N ALA A 602 -2.33 -21.37 -49.30
CA ALA A 602 -2.55 -20.58 -48.09
C ALA A 602 -3.33 -21.40 -47.05
N PRO A 603 -3.07 -21.23 -45.75
CA PRO A 603 -3.80 -21.96 -44.71
C PRO A 603 -5.31 -21.66 -44.65
N ALA A 604 -5.75 -20.51 -45.17
CA ALA A 604 -7.15 -20.10 -45.12
C ALA A 604 -7.67 -19.52 -46.44
N SER A 605 -9.00 -19.46 -46.56
CA SER A 605 -9.70 -18.92 -47.71
C SER A 605 -9.91 -17.41 -47.63
N ILE A 606 -10.17 -16.82 -48.80
CA ILE A 606 -10.60 -15.43 -48.96
C ILE A 606 -12.03 -15.45 -49.49
N GLY A 607 -12.93 -14.67 -48.90
CA GLY A 607 -14.30 -14.51 -49.36
C GLY A 607 -14.73 -13.06 -49.54
N VAL A 608 -15.86 -12.88 -50.21
CA VAL A 608 -16.52 -11.60 -50.46
C VAL A 608 -17.85 -11.54 -49.71
N ILE A 609 -18.06 -10.46 -48.95
CA ILE A 609 -19.35 -10.15 -48.32
C ILE A 609 -20.12 -9.25 -49.28
N MET A 610 -21.17 -9.77 -49.94
CA MET A 610 -22.00 -8.91 -50.81
C MET A 610 -22.75 -7.86 -50.00
N GLU A 611 -22.98 -6.68 -50.58
CA GLU A 611 -23.81 -5.66 -49.95
C GLU A 611 -25.23 -6.17 -49.73
N GLY A 612 -25.74 -5.99 -48.50
CA GLY A 612 -27.02 -6.57 -48.06
C GLY A 612 -26.93 -8.00 -47.50
N ALA A 613 -25.77 -8.68 -47.54
CA ALA A 613 -25.64 -10.02 -46.97
C ALA A 613 -25.91 -10.02 -45.46
N ARG A 614 -26.66 -11.02 -44.98
CA ARG A 614 -27.08 -11.18 -43.57
C ARG A 614 -25.98 -11.85 -42.73
N PHE A 615 -24.80 -11.23 -42.69
CA PHE A 615 -23.64 -11.69 -41.95
C PHE A 615 -23.38 -10.74 -40.78
N TYR A 616 -23.52 -11.25 -39.55
CA TYR A 616 -23.59 -10.42 -38.35
C TYR A 616 -22.58 -10.86 -37.30
N ALA A 617 -22.14 -9.89 -36.49
CA ALA A 617 -21.42 -10.09 -35.24
C ALA A 617 -22.36 -9.73 -34.07
N GLU A 618 -22.50 -10.65 -33.13
CA GLU A 618 -23.26 -10.44 -31.89
C GLU A 618 -22.30 -10.45 -30.70
N VAL A 619 -22.30 -9.38 -29.90
CA VAL A 619 -21.45 -9.27 -28.71
C VAL A 619 -21.82 -10.35 -27.70
N LYS A 620 -20.85 -11.16 -27.26
CA LYS A 620 -21.11 -12.25 -26.31
C LYS A 620 -20.67 -11.95 -24.87
N ASP A 621 -19.63 -11.13 -24.70
CA ASP A 621 -19.14 -10.70 -23.40
C ASP A 621 -19.94 -9.47 -22.91
N ASP A 622 -19.94 -9.20 -21.61
CA ASP A 622 -20.72 -8.10 -21.03
C ASP A 622 -20.38 -6.74 -21.65
N VAL A 623 -19.09 -6.45 -21.79
CA VAL A 623 -18.56 -5.27 -22.48
C VAL A 623 -17.31 -5.62 -23.26
N ILE A 624 -17.20 -5.14 -24.50
CA ILE A 624 -16.05 -5.33 -25.37
C ILE A 624 -15.52 -3.99 -25.90
N ASP A 625 -14.21 -3.88 -26.04
CA ASP A 625 -13.56 -2.78 -26.75
C ASP A 625 -13.66 -2.98 -28.27
N ILE A 626 -13.87 -1.89 -29.01
CA ILE A 626 -13.74 -1.85 -30.47
C ILE A 626 -12.62 -0.92 -30.92
N TYR A 627 -12.01 -1.23 -32.06
CA TYR A 627 -10.74 -0.68 -32.51
C TYR A 627 -10.86 0.02 -33.87
N ASN A 628 -10.03 1.02 -34.13
CA ASN A 628 -10.00 1.68 -35.45
C ASN A 628 -9.26 0.85 -36.52
N ALA A 629 -8.49 -0.17 -36.12
CA ALA A 629 -7.80 -1.09 -37.03
C ALA A 629 -7.71 -2.51 -36.42
N PRO A 630 -7.42 -3.55 -37.22
CA PRO A 630 -7.43 -4.95 -36.78
C PRO A 630 -6.14 -5.36 -36.03
N VAL A 631 -5.69 -4.57 -35.06
CA VAL A 631 -4.47 -4.82 -34.27
C VAL A 631 -4.70 -4.52 -32.79
N SER A 632 -4.11 -5.35 -31.93
CA SER A 632 -4.25 -5.28 -30.46
C SER A 632 -3.50 -4.13 -29.79
N GLY A 633 -2.78 -3.31 -30.55
CA GLY A 633 -1.95 -2.21 -30.03
C GLY A 633 -2.57 -0.82 -30.16
N ILE A 634 -3.68 -0.66 -30.89
CA ILE A 634 -4.41 0.60 -30.93
C ILE A 634 -5.38 0.58 -29.76
N SER A 635 -5.34 1.65 -28.96
CA SER A 635 -6.28 1.91 -27.87
C SER A 635 -7.72 1.76 -28.38
N GLY A 636 -8.49 0.83 -27.82
CA GLY A 636 -9.93 0.73 -28.08
C GLY A 636 -10.59 2.11 -27.97
N SER A 637 -11.45 2.43 -28.93
CA SER A 637 -12.05 3.77 -29.07
C SER A 637 -13.40 3.86 -28.37
N TYR A 638 -14.16 2.77 -28.34
CA TYR A 638 -15.51 2.71 -27.77
C TYR A 638 -15.81 1.33 -27.18
N GLU A 639 -16.94 1.23 -26.47
CA GLU A 639 -17.42 0.00 -25.85
C GLU A 639 -18.72 -0.47 -26.50
N LEU A 640 -18.84 -1.78 -26.75
CA LEU A 640 -20.10 -2.44 -27.11
C LEU A 640 -20.53 -3.42 -26.03
N TYR A 641 -21.84 -3.63 -25.89
CA TYR A 641 -22.45 -4.39 -24.81
C TYR A 641 -23.06 -5.71 -25.29
N LYS A 642 -23.11 -6.70 -24.40
CA LYS A 642 -23.65 -8.03 -24.68
C LYS A 642 -24.98 -8.02 -25.43
N GLY A 643 -25.08 -8.83 -26.47
CA GLY A 643 -26.24 -9.00 -27.32
C GLY A 643 -26.52 -7.81 -28.24
N MET A 644 -25.65 -6.80 -28.32
CA MET A 644 -25.65 -5.87 -29.45
C MET A 644 -25.25 -6.61 -30.71
N VAL A 645 -25.95 -6.34 -31.81
CA VAL A 645 -25.72 -6.97 -33.11
C VAL A 645 -25.37 -5.92 -34.15
N GLU A 646 -24.43 -6.24 -35.03
CA GLU A 646 -24.05 -5.38 -36.15
C GLU A 646 -23.62 -6.19 -37.39
N PRO A 647 -23.92 -5.75 -38.63
CA PRO A 647 -23.41 -6.43 -39.82
C PRO A 647 -21.89 -6.40 -39.90
N VAL A 648 -21.30 -7.51 -40.32
CA VAL A 648 -19.86 -7.61 -40.60
C VAL A 648 -19.60 -7.15 -42.03
N THR A 649 -18.61 -6.30 -42.21
CA THR A 649 -18.14 -5.77 -43.50
C THR A 649 -16.74 -6.22 -43.84
N GLY A 650 -16.04 -6.92 -42.94
CA GLY A 650 -14.75 -7.52 -43.25
C GLY A 650 -14.24 -8.39 -42.11
N MET A 651 -13.25 -9.25 -42.38
CA MET A 651 -12.58 -10.08 -41.39
C MET A 651 -11.14 -10.27 -41.81
N THR A 652 -10.22 -10.07 -40.87
CA THR A 652 -8.79 -10.36 -41.06
C THR A 652 -8.12 -10.72 -39.75
N GLY A 653 -7.19 -11.66 -39.77
CA GLY A 653 -6.50 -12.14 -38.57
C GLY A 653 -7.49 -12.56 -37.47
N ASN A 654 -7.38 -11.93 -36.29
CA ASN A 654 -8.27 -12.16 -35.15
C ASN A 654 -9.46 -11.19 -35.06
N TYR A 655 -9.71 -10.39 -36.10
CA TYR A 655 -10.68 -9.30 -36.04
C TYR A 655 -11.76 -9.39 -37.12
N ALA A 656 -12.92 -8.83 -36.80
CA ALA A 656 -14.01 -8.57 -37.74
C ALA A 656 -14.30 -7.07 -37.77
N ARG A 657 -14.51 -6.50 -38.96
CA ARG A 657 -14.94 -5.13 -39.17
C ARG A 657 -16.45 -5.07 -39.18
N LEU A 658 -16.99 -4.16 -38.39
CA LEU A 658 -18.41 -3.89 -38.26
C LEU A 658 -18.86 -2.86 -39.31
N ALA A 659 -20.16 -2.72 -39.54
CA ALA A 659 -20.73 -1.77 -40.51
C ALA A 659 -20.46 -0.30 -40.14
N SER A 660 -20.28 -0.02 -38.86
CA SER A 660 -19.82 1.24 -38.28
C SER A 660 -18.38 1.60 -38.65
N GLY A 661 -17.61 0.64 -39.18
CA GLY A 661 -16.22 0.80 -39.60
C GLY A 661 -15.19 0.41 -38.54
N GLN A 662 -15.59 0.15 -37.30
CA GLN A 662 -14.68 -0.32 -36.25
C GLN A 662 -14.44 -1.83 -36.34
N TRP A 663 -13.37 -2.29 -35.68
CA TRP A 663 -12.95 -3.67 -35.62
C TRP A 663 -13.20 -4.24 -34.23
N VAL A 664 -13.60 -5.51 -34.18
CA VAL A 664 -13.84 -6.25 -32.95
C VAL A 664 -13.05 -7.55 -32.96
N ASN A 665 -12.55 -7.97 -31.80
CA ASN A 665 -11.90 -9.26 -31.66
C ASN A 665 -12.94 -10.38 -31.83
N LYS A 666 -12.71 -11.28 -32.80
CA LYS A 666 -13.62 -12.39 -33.15
C LYS A 666 -13.87 -13.33 -31.98
N ASN A 667 -12.93 -13.43 -31.04
CA ASN A 667 -13.10 -14.26 -29.85
C ASN A 667 -14.07 -13.67 -28.82
N ARG A 668 -14.59 -12.45 -29.04
CA ARG A 668 -15.51 -11.75 -28.13
C ARG A 668 -16.91 -11.51 -28.74
N VAL A 669 -17.14 -12.06 -29.93
CA VAL A 669 -18.41 -11.97 -30.66
C VAL A 669 -18.79 -13.33 -31.24
N ASN A 670 -20.08 -13.55 -31.47
CA ASN A 670 -20.58 -14.65 -32.26
C ASN A 670 -20.79 -14.16 -33.69
N ILE A 671 -20.01 -14.66 -34.64
CA ILE A 671 -20.11 -14.29 -36.05
C ILE A 671 -20.83 -15.39 -36.80
N ALA A 672 -21.93 -15.05 -37.47
CA ALA A 672 -22.72 -16.03 -38.21
C ALA A 672 -23.41 -15.42 -39.43
N ASN A 673 -23.57 -16.24 -40.47
CA ASN A 673 -24.51 -15.97 -41.55
C ASN A 673 -25.91 -16.35 -41.05
N LYS A 674 -26.78 -15.35 -40.86
CA LYS A 674 -28.12 -15.53 -40.31
C LYS A 674 -29.15 -15.05 -41.34
N PRO A 675 -29.40 -15.83 -42.41
CA PRO A 675 -30.28 -15.43 -43.51
C PRO A 675 -31.72 -15.18 -43.06
N GLU A 676 -32.15 -15.62 -41.88
CA GLU A 676 -33.48 -15.35 -41.33
C GLU A 676 -33.54 -14.11 -40.42
N GLN A 677 -32.40 -13.62 -39.93
CA GLN A 677 -32.38 -12.48 -39.01
C GLN A 677 -32.71 -11.18 -39.77
N SER A 678 -33.79 -10.52 -39.35
CA SER A 678 -34.10 -9.17 -39.81
C SER A 678 -33.16 -8.15 -39.18
N GLN A 679 -32.68 -7.19 -39.96
CA GLN A 679 -31.97 -6.04 -39.44
C GLN A 679 -32.86 -5.26 -38.45
N GLY A 680 -32.30 -4.88 -37.30
CA GLY A 680 -32.99 -4.03 -36.34
C GLY A 680 -33.37 -2.68 -36.97
N VAL A 681 -34.51 -2.13 -36.61
CA VAL A 681 -34.98 -0.81 -37.05
C VAL A 681 -35.33 0.02 -35.83
N VAL A 682 -34.86 1.28 -35.78
CA VAL A 682 -35.31 2.25 -34.78
C VAL A 682 -36.73 2.68 -35.12
N ARG A 683 -37.67 2.41 -34.21
CA ARG A 683 -39.12 2.66 -34.39
C ARG A 683 -39.62 3.87 -33.62
N ARG A 684 -39.01 4.15 -32.48
CA ARG A 684 -39.42 5.27 -31.62
C ARG A 684 -38.19 5.92 -31.01
N ALA A 685 -38.23 7.24 -30.90
CA ALA A 685 -37.24 8.04 -30.21
C ALA A 685 -37.97 8.91 -29.19
N THR A 686 -37.50 8.91 -27.94
CA THR A 686 -38.06 9.72 -26.85
C THR A 686 -36.94 10.48 -26.14
N TYR A 687 -37.24 11.69 -25.70
CA TYR A 687 -36.35 12.51 -24.90
C TYR A 687 -37.04 12.94 -23.61
N GLN A 688 -36.39 12.71 -22.46
CA GLN A 688 -36.92 13.02 -21.14
C GLN A 688 -35.87 13.81 -20.36
N THR A 689 -36.26 14.93 -19.76
CA THR A 689 -35.39 15.69 -18.86
C THR A 689 -35.46 15.15 -17.44
N GLY A 690 -34.39 15.31 -16.67
CA GLY A 690 -34.33 14.86 -15.29
C GLY A 690 -33.26 15.57 -14.47
N ASN A 691 -33.35 15.47 -13.14
CA ASN A 691 -32.44 16.21 -12.25
C ASN A 691 -30.97 15.80 -12.35
N LYS A 692 -30.69 14.52 -12.65
CA LYS A 692 -29.32 13.99 -12.77
C LYS A 692 -28.96 13.65 -14.21
N TYR A 693 -29.95 13.21 -15.00
CA TYR A 693 -29.76 12.82 -16.38
C TYR A 693 -30.91 13.31 -17.25
N ASP A 694 -30.56 13.78 -18.44
CA ASP A 694 -31.47 13.74 -19.57
C ASP A 694 -31.32 12.40 -20.28
N ILE A 695 -32.41 11.85 -20.79
CA ILE A 695 -32.48 10.51 -21.34
C ILE A 695 -32.99 10.57 -22.77
N PHE A 696 -32.13 10.21 -23.72
CA PHE A 696 -32.51 9.95 -25.11
C PHE A 696 -32.63 8.45 -25.35
N GLU A 697 -33.85 7.96 -25.52
CA GLU A 697 -34.13 6.53 -25.63
C GLU A 697 -34.63 6.18 -27.04
N LEU A 698 -34.04 5.14 -27.62
CA LEU A 698 -34.39 4.61 -28.94
C LEU A 698 -34.96 3.20 -28.77
N THR A 699 -36.23 3.03 -29.13
CA THR A 699 -36.88 1.71 -29.18
C THR A 699 -36.63 1.08 -30.55
N MET A 700 -36.20 -0.18 -30.56
CA MET A 700 -35.71 -0.91 -31.73
C MET A 700 -36.34 -2.30 -31.82
N THR A 701 -36.44 -2.85 -33.03
CA THR A 701 -36.91 -4.24 -33.23
C THR A 701 -35.85 -5.29 -32.87
N SER A 702 -34.58 -4.91 -32.77
CA SER A 702 -33.47 -5.73 -32.33
C SER A 702 -32.38 -4.83 -31.73
N PRO A 703 -31.63 -5.27 -30.71
CA PRO A 703 -30.55 -4.46 -30.13
C PRO A 703 -29.41 -4.26 -31.14
N ALA A 704 -29.20 -3.02 -31.57
CA ALA A 704 -28.11 -2.66 -32.45
C ALA A 704 -26.90 -2.16 -31.66
N ALA A 705 -25.70 -2.34 -32.22
CA ALA A 705 -24.52 -1.65 -31.75
C ALA A 705 -24.72 -0.12 -31.82
N ALA A 706 -24.19 0.60 -30.83
CA ALA A 706 -24.23 2.04 -30.80
C ALA A 706 -22.97 2.63 -30.18
N ILE A 707 -22.48 3.72 -30.76
CA ILE A 707 -21.33 4.49 -30.26
C ILE A 707 -21.67 5.98 -30.26
N VAL A 708 -20.96 6.73 -29.42
CA VAL A 708 -21.14 8.17 -29.26
C VAL A 708 -19.81 8.87 -29.47
N ASP A 709 -19.81 9.88 -30.32
CA ASP A 709 -18.76 10.89 -30.43
C ASP A 709 -19.25 12.20 -29.81
N PHE A 710 -18.44 12.85 -28.97
CA PHE A 710 -18.76 14.15 -28.40
C PHE A 710 -17.57 15.10 -28.51
N ASP A 711 -17.78 16.26 -29.14
CA ASP A 711 -16.73 17.28 -29.34
C ASP A 711 -16.81 18.44 -28.33
N GLY A 712 -17.65 18.31 -27.30
CA GLY A 712 -17.96 19.36 -26.32
C GLY A 712 -19.20 20.18 -26.66
N GLN A 713 -19.64 20.19 -27.92
CA GLN A 713 -20.82 20.94 -28.37
C GLN A 713 -21.88 20.05 -29.04
N LYS A 714 -21.46 19.08 -29.85
CA LYS A 714 -22.32 18.14 -30.58
C LYS A 714 -22.00 16.72 -30.18
N LEU A 715 -23.04 16.01 -29.78
CA LEU A 715 -22.99 14.59 -29.49
C LEU A 715 -23.61 13.82 -30.67
N VAL A 716 -22.83 12.95 -31.30
CA VAL A 716 -23.26 12.15 -32.45
C VAL A 716 -23.44 10.71 -32.00
N LEU A 717 -24.69 10.29 -31.81
CA LEU A 717 -25.05 8.90 -31.54
C LEU A 717 -25.18 8.14 -32.87
N LYS A 718 -24.24 7.24 -33.13
CA LYS A 718 -24.24 6.35 -34.29
C LYS A 718 -24.84 5.01 -33.90
N VAL A 719 -25.88 4.58 -34.60
CA VAL A 719 -26.62 3.35 -34.32
C VAL A 719 -26.57 2.45 -35.54
N ALA A 720 -26.22 1.18 -35.37
CA ALA A 720 -26.14 0.17 -36.42
C ALA A 720 -27.50 -0.37 -36.89
N ALA A 721 -28.47 0.54 -37.04
CA ALA A 721 -29.81 0.26 -37.53
C ALA A 721 -30.35 1.46 -38.31
N PRO A 722 -31.12 1.25 -39.40
CA PRO A 722 -31.92 2.31 -39.99
C PRO A 722 -32.97 2.84 -39.01
N SER A 723 -33.33 4.11 -39.17
CA SER A 723 -34.34 4.78 -38.35
C SER A 723 -35.55 5.18 -39.16
N SER A 724 -36.72 4.82 -38.63
CA SER A 724 -38.04 5.28 -39.06
C SER A 724 -38.73 6.14 -38.01
N ALA A 725 -38.04 6.45 -36.90
CA ALA A 725 -38.61 7.19 -35.79
C ALA A 725 -38.68 8.69 -36.11
N ALA A 726 -39.80 9.32 -35.73
CA ALA A 726 -39.87 10.77 -35.64
C ALA A 726 -38.93 11.28 -34.52
N LEU A 727 -38.34 12.45 -34.71
CA LEU A 727 -37.54 13.10 -33.67
C LEU A 727 -38.43 13.50 -32.48
N PRO A 728 -37.96 13.32 -31.23
CA PRO A 728 -38.73 13.69 -30.05
C PRO A 728 -38.82 15.21 -29.91
N LYS A 729 -39.85 15.65 -29.19
CA LYS A 729 -39.95 17.04 -28.72
C LYS A 729 -38.88 17.29 -27.65
N LEU A 730 -38.17 18.42 -27.76
CA LEU A 730 -37.24 18.91 -26.75
C LEU A 730 -37.94 19.93 -25.84
N TRP A 731 -37.56 19.96 -24.57
CA TRP A 731 -38.12 20.85 -23.55
C TRP A 731 -37.17 22.02 -23.30
N SER A 732 -37.67 23.14 -22.78
CA SER A 732 -36.87 24.37 -22.58
C SER A 732 -35.73 24.19 -21.56
N ASP A 733 -35.84 23.22 -20.67
CA ASP A 733 -34.87 22.84 -19.64
C ASP A 733 -33.93 21.71 -20.08
N SER A 734 -34.00 21.26 -21.34
CA SER A 734 -33.15 20.18 -21.86
C SER A 734 -31.69 20.61 -22.00
N LEU A 735 -30.76 19.67 -21.75
CA LEU A 735 -29.34 19.82 -22.07
C LEU A 735 -29.11 20.02 -23.58
N ILE A 736 -30.03 19.51 -24.40
CA ILE A 736 -29.97 19.54 -25.86
C ILE A 736 -30.95 20.57 -26.40
N SER A 737 -30.44 21.50 -27.22
CA SER A 737 -31.23 22.59 -27.83
C SER A 737 -31.76 22.22 -29.22
N ASN A 738 -31.08 21.32 -29.93
CA ASN A 738 -31.47 20.89 -31.28
C ASN A 738 -31.07 19.44 -31.53
N MET A 739 -31.87 18.72 -32.32
CA MET A 739 -31.60 17.34 -32.73
C MET A 739 -31.88 17.17 -34.22
N THR A 740 -30.96 16.53 -34.93
CA THR A 740 -31.15 16.09 -36.32
C THR A 740 -30.76 14.62 -36.46
N TYR A 741 -31.18 13.96 -37.55
CA TYR A 741 -30.66 12.63 -37.85
C TYR A 741 -30.55 12.38 -39.35
N SER A 742 -29.67 11.44 -39.71
CA SER A 742 -29.59 10.85 -41.05
C SER A 742 -29.65 9.33 -40.95
N THR A 743 -30.15 8.65 -41.98
CA THR A 743 -30.27 7.18 -42.01
C THR A 743 -29.85 6.63 -43.37
N THR A 744 -29.18 5.49 -43.36
CA THR A 744 -28.93 4.63 -44.53
C THR A 744 -29.67 3.30 -44.36
N LEU A 745 -29.47 2.36 -45.28
CA LEU A 745 -30.00 1.00 -45.12
C LEU A 745 -29.45 0.28 -43.88
N ARG A 746 -28.25 0.65 -43.41
CA ARG A 746 -27.56 -0.10 -42.35
C ARG A 746 -27.39 0.64 -41.03
N LYS A 747 -27.46 1.97 -41.02
CA LYS A 747 -27.15 2.78 -39.84
C LYS A 747 -27.96 4.07 -39.79
N SER A 748 -28.01 4.67 -38.60
CA SER A 748 -28.52 6.01 -38.37
C SER A 748 -27.53 6.81 -37.54
N GLU A 749 -27.47 8.11 -37.77
CA GLU A 749 -26.65 9.04 -36.99
C GLU A 749 -27.57 10.14 -36.46
N PHE A 750 -27.72 10.22 -35.14
CA PHE A 750 -28.46 11.27 -34.44
C PHE A 750 -27.47 12.30 -33.92
N VAL A 751 -27.63 13.55 -34.32
CA VAL A 751 -26.78 14.67 -33.88
C VAL A 751 -27.56 15.49 -32.87
N LEU A 752 -27.09 15.48 -31.62
CA LEU A 752 -27.66 16.21 -30.49
C LEU A 752 -26.77 17.42 -30.22
N THR A 753 -27.31 18.63 -30.37
CA THR A 753 -26.57 19.89 -30.14
C THR A 753 -26.84 20.37 -28.71
N LYS A 754 -25.78 20.52 -27.91
CA LYS A 754 -25.85 21.03 -26.53
C LYS A 754 -26.38 22.48 -26.52
N GLY A 755 -27.20 22.83 -25.53
CA GLY A 755 -27.52 24.23 -25.25
C GLY A 755 -26.26 25.05 -24.94
N GLU A 756 -26.26 26.34 -25.27
CA GLU A 756 -25.08 27.21 -25.10
C GLU A 756 -24.64 27.28 -23.63
N ASP A 757 -25.59 27.52 -22.72
CA ASP A 757 -25.37 27.59 -21.26
C ASP A 757 -25.40 26.24 -20.53
N GLN A 758 -25.63 25.14 -21.26
CA GLN A 758 -25.77 23.80 -20.65
C GLN A 758 -24.41 23.11 -20.49
N ILE A 759 -24.25 22.32 -19.44
CA ILE A 759 -23.03 21.53 -19.17
C ILE A 759 -23.39 20.04 -19.17
N ILE A 760 -22.67 19.28 -19.98
CA ILE A 760 -22.74 17.81 -19.99
C ILE A 760 -21.48 17.27 -19.33
N ASP A 761 -21.62 16.80 -18.09
CA ASP A 761 -20.52 16.26 -17.26
C ASP A 761 -20.28 14.75 -17.51
N GLY A 762 -20.90 14.22 -18.56
CA GLY A 762 -20.68 12.86 -19.01
C GLY A 762 -21.88 12.31 -19.76
N TYR A 763 -21.69 11.15 -20.38
CA TYR A 763 -22.74 10.39 -21.02
C TYR A 763 -22.51 8.89 -20.87
N HIS A 764 -23.57 8.10 -21.02
CA HIS A 764 -23.48 6.65 -21.00
C HIS A 764 -24.54 6.03 -21.89
N ILE A 765 -24.17 4.97 -22.63
CA ILE A 765 -25.11 4.16 -23.40
C ILE A 765 -25.45 2.93 -22.58
N GLU A 766 -26.73 2.74 -22.31
CA GLU A 766 -27.29 1.55 -21.66
C GLU A 766 -28.13 0.78 -22.66
N LYS A 767 -27.95 -0.54 -22.73
CA LYS A 767 -28.84 -1.42 -23.49
C LYS A 767 -30.12 -1.64 -22.68
N THR A 768 -31.28 -1.48 -23.33
CA THR A 768 -32.58 -1.83 -22.74
C THR A 768 -33.14 -3.08 -23.43
N ASP A 769 -34.17 -3.70 -22.83
CA ASP A 769 -34.84 -4.87 -23.42
C ASP A 769 -35.39 -4.57 -24.82
N THR A 770 -35.74 -3.32 -25.08
CA THR A 770 -36.37 -2.86 -26.32
C THR A 770 -35.50 -1.94 -27.15
N GLY A 771 -34.20 -1.80 -26.86
CA GLY A 771 -33.32 -0.91 -27.63
C GLY A 771 -32.14 -0.36 -26.84
N ILE A 772 -31.92 0.96 -26.94
CA ILE A 772 -30.80 1.64 -26.27
C ILE A 772 -31.25 2.95 -25.62
N ARG A 773 -30.55 3.33 -24.56
CA ARG A 773 -30.73 4.57 -23.83
C ARG A 773 -29.40 5.31 -23.75
N LEU A 774 -29.35 6.53 -24.27
CA LEU A 774 -28.27 7.47 -24.05
C LEU A 774 -28.65 8.37 -22.87
N MET A 775 -27.88 8.28 -21.79
CA MET A 775 -28.02 9.13 -20.60
C MET A 775 -27.00 10.26 -20.71
N LEU A 776 -27.45 11.52 -20.60
CA LEU A 776 -26.61 12.72 -20.59
C LEU A 776 -26.60 13.29 -19.17
N LYS A 777 -25.42 13.39 -18.56
CA LYS A 777 -25.27 13.75 -17.15
C LYS A 777 -25.23 15.26 -16.96
N HIS A 778 -26.09 15.75 -16.08
CA HIS A 778 -26.02 17.13 -15.57
C HIS A 778 -24.82 17.30 -14.63
N LYS A 779 -24.20 18.48 -14.63
CA LYS A 779 -23.24 18.86 -13.58
C LYS A 779 -23.95 18.86 -12.22
N PRO A 780 -23.45 18.12 -11.20
CA PRO A 780 -24.06 18.11 -9.88
C PRO A 780 -24.11 19.52 -9.25
N LYS A 781 -25.20 19.83 -8.54
CA LYS A 781 -25.36 21.11 -7.84
C LYS A 781 -24.73 21.05 -6.45
N VAL A 782 -23.97 22.07 -6.06
CA VAL A 782 -23.46 22.22 -4.69
C VAL A 782 -24.61 22.49 -3.73
N LEU A 783 -24.73 21.67 -2.69
CA LEU A 783 -25.83 21.75 -1.71
C LEU A 783 -25.46 22.51 -0.43
N ASN A 784 -24.17 22.58 -0.09
CA ASN A 784 -23.70 23.19 1.15
C ASN A 784 -22.36 23.91 0.93
N TYR A 785 -22.34 25.24 1.11
CA TYR A 785 -21.13 26.03 0.90
C TYR A 785 -20.01 25.78 1.92
N ALA A 786 -20.34 25.33 3.14
CA ALA A 786 -19.35 24.97 4.16
C ALA A 786 -18.67 23.62 3.84
N ASN A 787 -19.42 22.69 3.26
CA ASN A 787 -18.95 21.37 2.81
C ASN A 787 -19.26 21.21 1.31
N PRO A 788 -18.47 21.85 0.43
CA PRO A 788 -18.81 22.04 -0.99
C PRO A 788 -18.93 20.74 -1.79
N LEU A 789 -18.44 19.61 -1.26
CA LEU A 789 -18.51 18.30 -1.90
C LEU A 789 -19.65 17.43 -1.34
N THR A 790 -20.52 17.96 -0.49
CA THR A 790 -21.68 17.21 0.04
C THR A 790 -22.56 16.69 -1.10
N GLY A 791 -22.75 15.38 -1.16
CA GLY A 791 -23.53 14.70 -2.20
C GLY A 791 -22.77 14.40 -3.49
N ILE A 792 -21.50 14.80 -3.58
CA ILE A 792 -20.60 14.49 -4.70
C ILE A 792 -19.90 13.16 -4.43
N THR A 793 -19.93 12.25 -5.40
CA THR A 793 -19.16 11.01 -5.35
C THR A 793 -17.89 11.13 -6.19
N VAL A 794 -16.72 10.98 -5.59
CA VAL A 794 -15.44 10.97 -6.30
C VAL A 794 -14.84 9.57 -6.23
N MET A 795 -14.48 8.99 -7.38
CA MET A 795 -13.73 7.74 -7.41
C MET A 795 -12.24 8.01 -7.63
N LEU A 796 -11.41 7.48 -6.73
CA LEU A 796 -9.96 7.50 -6.83
C LEU A 796 -9.46 6.15 -7.31
N ASP A 797 -8.67 6.16 -8.38
CA ASP A 797 -7.98 4.98 -8.88
C ASP A 797 -6.49 5.07 -8.50
N ALA A 798 -6.08 4.29 -7.49
CA ALA A 798 -4.67 4.15 -7.16
C ALA A 798 -4.01 3.26 -8.23
N GLY A 799 -3.24 3.86 -9.14
CA GLY A 799 -2.56 3.18 -10.23
C GLY A 799 -1.73 1.99 -9.75
N HIS A 800 -1.59 0.97 -10.61
CA HIS A 800 -0.85 -0.27 -10.33
C HIS A 800 -1.37 -1.05 -9.09
N GLY A 801 -0.64 -2.07 -8.62
CA GLY A 801 -0.99 -2.90 -7.46
C GLY A 801 -0.71 -4.39 -7.65
N GLY A 802 -0.48 -5.09 -6.55
CA GLY A 802 -0.12 -6.50 -6.51
C GLY A 802 1.14 -6.78 -7.33
N SER A 803 1.00 -7.60 -8.37
CA SER A 803 2.09 -7.96 -9.29
C SER A 803 2.51 -6.84 -10.24
N GLU A 804 1.72 -5.78 -10.39
CA GLU A 804 2.13 -4.58 -11.13
C GLU A 804 2.74 -3.58 -10.16
N SER A 805 4.07 -3.46 -10.15
CA SER A 805 4.78 -2.48 -9.32
C SER A 805 4.62 -1.05 -9.80
N GLY A 806 4.31 -0.86 -11.08
CA GLY A 806 4.57 0.39 -11.78
C GLY A 806 6.07 0.66 -11.91
N ALA A 807 6.44 1.93 -11.99
CA ALA A 807 7.82 2.38 -12.03
C ALA A 807 8.62 2.02 -10.77
N ILE A 808 9.91 1.75 -10.96
CA ILE A 808 10.84 1.40 -9.87
C ILE A 808 11.77 2.58 -9.60
N GLY A 809 11.66 3.11 -8.39
CA GLY A 809 12.49 4.19 -7.89
C GLY A 809 13.73 3.71 -7.13
N PRO A 810 14.48 4.65 -6.55
CA PRO A 810 15.64 4.41 -5.69
C PRO A 810 15.47 3.34 -4.60
N LEU A 811 14.27 3.15 -4.03
CA LEU A 811 14.01 2.14 -2.99
C LEU A 811 13.60 0.75 -3.54
N GLY A 812 13.60 0.57 -4.86
CA GLY A 812 13.25 -0.71 -5.46
C GLY A 812 11.79 -1.10 -5.20
N LEU A 813 11.55 -2.38 -4.93
CA LEU A 813 10.22 -2.90 -4.58
C LEU A 813 9.80 -2.60 -3.14
N ARG A 814 10.65 -1.97 -2.32
CA ARG A 814 10.26 -1.58 -0.95
C ARG A 814 9.25 -0.43 -0.95
N TYR A 815 9.29 0.42 -1.97
CA TYR A 815 8.38 1.55 -2.13
C TYR A 815 8.32 1.94 -3.62
N ALA A 816 7.61 1.13 -4.39
CA ALA A 816 7.43 1.32 -5.82
C ALA A 816 6.28 2.30 -6.12
N GLU A 817 6.05 2.61 -7.40
CA GLU A 817 4.97 3.53 -7.80
C GLU A 817 3.60 3.12 -7.26
N LYS A 818 3.29 1.82 -7.22
CA LYS A 818 2.04 1.32 -6.63
C LYS A 818 1.83 1.74 -5.16
N ASP A 819 2.91 1.88 -4.40
CA ASP A 819 2.86 2.25 -2.98
C ASP A 819 2.65 3.76 -2.84
N ILE A 820 3.38 4.54 -3.65
CA ILE A 820 3.23 6.01 -3.77
C ILE A 820 1.79 6.36 -4.15
N ASN A 821 1.25 5.70 -5.19
CA ASN A 821 -0.10 5.98 -5.70
C ASN A 821 -1.17 5.64 -4.67
N LEU A 822 -1.02 4.53 -3.91
CA LEU A 822 -1.99 4.15 -2.88
C LEU A 822 -1.95 5.09 -1.68
N ASP A 823 -0.76 5.45 -1.23
CA ASP A 823 -0.56 6.34 -0.11
C ASP A 823 -1.11 7.75 -0.40
N PHE A 824 -0.83 8.27 -1.60
CA PHE A 824 -1.41 9.52 -2.06
C PHE A 824 -2.95 9.43 -2.18
N ALA A 825 -3.49 8.31 -2.65
CA ALA A 825 -4.93 8.10 -2.74
C ALA A 825 -5.63 8.16 -1.37
N PHE A 826 -5.04 7.59 -0.32
CA PHE A 826 -5.59 7.66 1.03
C PHE A 826 -5.59 9.09 1.58
N LYS A 827 -4.52 9.83 1.35
CA LYS A 827 -4.43 11.24 1.75
C LYS A 827 -5.45 12.09 1.01
N LEU A 828 -5.57 11.92 -0.32
CA LEU A 828 -6.57 12.60 -1.13
C LEU A 828 -8.00 12.25 -0.71
N LYS A 829 -8.27 10.96 -0.41
CA LYS A 829 -9.54 10.52 0.15
C LYS A 829 -9.89 11.27 1.43
N ALA A 830 -8.98 11.35 2.39
CA ALA A 830 -9.22 12.01 3.67
C ALA A 830 -9.56 13.51 3.49
N GLU A 831 -8.84 14.21 2.61
CA GLU A 831 -9.09 15.64 2.33
C GLU A 831 -10.43 15.85 1.59
N LEU A 832 -10.78 15.00 0.63
CA LEU A 832 -12.06 15.06 -0.09
C LEU A 832 -13.25 14.78 0.86
N GLU A 833 -13.14 13.76 1.71
CA GLU A 833 -14.18 13.41 2.70
C GLU A 833 -14.34 14.51 3.76
N ALA A 834 -13.25 15.21 4.12
CA ALA A 834 -13.32 16.36 5.02
C ALA A 834 -14.16 17.53 4.46
N LEU A 835 -14.35 17.60 3.14
CA LEU A 835 -15.24 18.56 2.48
C LEU A 835 -16.62 17.99 2.12
N GLY A 836 -16.93 16.77 2.57
CA GLY A 836 -18.25 16.12 2.44
C GLY A 836 -18.41 15.17 1.25
N ALA A 837 -17.34 14.89 0.49
CA ALA A 837 -17.42 13.95 -0.64
C ALA A 837 -17.66 12.51 -0.16
N ASN A 838 -18.40 11.74 -0.94
CA ASN A 838 -18.40 10.27 -0.86
C ASN A 838 -17.25 9.74 -1.72
N VAL A 839 -16.19 9.20 -1.10
CA VAL A 839 -15.01 8.76 -1.86
C VAL A 839 -14.98 7.25 -2.02
N LEU A 840 -14.96 6.80 -3.28
CA LEU A 840 -14.75 5.41 -3.66
C LEU A 840 -13.30 5.21 -4.08
N MET A 841 -12.73 4.03 -3.83
CA MET A 841 -11.38 3.68 -4.29
C MET A 841 -11.43 2.39 -5.10
N THR A 842 -10.67 2.31 -6.21
CA THR A 842 -10.56 1.07 -6.98
C THR A 842 -9.89 -0.04 -6.17
N ARG A 843 -8.93 0.31 -5.30
CA ARG A 843 -8.29 -0.57 -4.31
C ARG A 843 -7.95 0.16 -3.03
N THR A 844 -7.92 -0.56 -1.91
CA THR A 844 -7.56 -0.04 -0.57
C THR A 844 -6.42 -0.83 0.07
N ASN A 845 -5.72 -1.66 -0.71
CA ASN A 845 -4.53 -2.41 -0.32
C ASN A 845 -3.68 -2.70 -1.57
N ASP A 846 -2.60 -3.45 -1.40
CA ASP A 846 -1.74 -3.89 -2.48
C ASP A 846 -2.32 -5.08 -3.27
N SER A 847 -3.46 -4.84 -3.93
CA SER A 847 -4.13 -5.81 -4.80
C SER A 847 -3.92 -5.49 -6.28
N TYR A 848 -3.69 -6.52 -7.08
CA TYR A 848 -3.71 -6.41 -8.54
C TYR A 848 -5.14 -6.20 -9.05
N LEU A 849 -5.31 -5.25 -9.98
CA LEU A 849 -6.54 -5.01 -10.72
C LEU A 849 -6.21 -4.74 -12.19
N SER A 850 -6.85 -5.50 -13.09
CA SER A 850 -6.74 -5.26 -14.52
C SER A 850 -7.35 -3.90 -14.89
N LEU A 851 -6.90 -3.33 -16.00
CA LEU A 851 -7.46 -2.07 -16.54
C LEU A 851 -8.98 -2.17 -16.76
N SER A 852 -9.48 -3.33 -17.22
CA SER A 852 -10.91 -3.59 -17.43
C SER A 852 -11.70 -3.64 -16.12
N GLN A 853 -11.13 -4.19 -15.04
CA GLN A 853 -11.77 -4.21 -13.72
C GLN A 853 -11.90 -2.79 -13.15
N ARG A 854 -10.86 -1.96 -13.28
CA ARG A 854 -10.89 -0.55 -12.82
C ARG A 854 -12.00 0.22 -13.50
N LEU A 855 -12.10 0.10 -14.83
CA LEU A 855 -13.14 0.77 -15.61
C LEU A 855 -14.54 0.23 -15.27
N ALA A 856 -14.69 -1.08 -15.05
CA ALA A 856 -15.95 -1.69 -14.64
C ALA A 856 -16.44 -1.20 -13.25
N LEU A 857 -15.53 -1.06 -12.28
CA LEU A 857 -15.84 -0.50 -10.95
C LEU A 857 -16.40 0.93 -11.09
N SER A 858 -15.72 1.76 -11.88
CA SER A 858 -16.19 3.12 -12.17
C SER A 858 -17.54 3.13 -12.90
N ARG A 859 -17.74 2.24 -13.89
CA ARG A 859 -18.99 2.14 -14.66
C ARG A 859 -20.17 1.79 -13.78
N ASN A 860 -19.97 0.87 -12.85
CA ASN A 860 -21.02 0.42 -11.94
C ASN A 860 -21.33 1.49 -10.88
N ALA A 861 -20.32 2.21 -10.41
CA ALA A 861 -20.48 3.28 -9.42
C ALA A 861 -21.05 4.58 -10.00
N ARG A 862 -20.79 4.87 -11.29
CA ARG A 862 -21.15 6.11 -12.00
C ARG A 862 -20.81 7.37 -11.17
N PRO A 863 -19.54 7.54 -10.74
CA PRO A 863 -19.15 8.65 -9.88
C PRO A 863 -19.38 10.00 -10.56
N ASP A 864 -19.32 11.08 -9.79
CA ASP A 864 -19.36 12.45 -10.29
C ASP A 864 -18.02 12.95 -10.81
N MET A 865 -16.92 12.32 -10.38
CA MET A 865 -15.59 12.52 -10.95
C MET A 865 -14.76 11.25 -10.77
N PHE A 866 -13.88 10.95 -11.72
CA PHE A 866 -12.92 9.85 -11.62
C PHE A 866 -11.50 10.40 -11.75
N ILE A 867 -10.64 10.11 -10.78
CA ILE A 867 -9.26 10.58 -10.74
C ILE A 867 -8.33 9.36 -10.63
N SER A 868 -7.53 9.11 -11.65
CA SER A 868 -6.49 8.08 -11.59
C SER A 868 -5.15 8.69 -11.16
N LEU A 869 -4.47 8.04 -10.22
CA LEU A 869 -3.26 8.54 -9.58
C LEU A 869 -2.09 7.67 -10.00
N HIS A 870 -1.14 8.27 -10.72
CA HIS A 870 0.08 7.64 -11.22
C HIS A 870 1.30 8.54 -10.97
N ALA A 871 2.49 7.99 -11.19
CA ALA A 871 3.71 8.77 -11.30
C ALA A 871 4.59 8.26 -12.45
N ASN A 872 5.15 9.20 -13.19
CA ASN A 872 5.77 8.97 -14.47
C ASN A 872 7.05 8.14 -14.39
N SER A 873 7.42 7.60 -15.54
CA SER A 873 8.74 7.04 -15.83
C SER A 873 9.11 7.30 -17.28
N MET A 874 10.33 6.93 -17.67
CA MET A 874 10.83 6.98 -19.04
C MET A 874 11.46 5.64 -19.42
N ALA A 875 11.76 5.46 -20.71
CA ALA A 875 12.49 4.29 -21.18
C ALA A 875 13.87 4.18 -20.51
N ASP A 876 14.33 2.96 -20.26
CA ASP A 876 15.57 2.70 -19.50
C ASP A 876 16.85 3.24 -20.17
N ASN A 877 16.80 3.63 -21.45
CA ASN A 877 17.92 4.23 -22.16
C ASN A 877 17.94 5.77 -22.09
N VAL A 878 17.07 6.39 -21.31
CA VAL A 878 16.96 7.85 -21.12
C VAL A 878 17.60 8.26 -19.80
N ASP A 879 18.24 9.43 -19.77
CA ASP A 879 18.76 10.01 -18.52
C ASP A 879 17.62 10.63 -17.70
N ILE A 880 16.94 9.80 -16.90
CA ILE A 880 15.75 10.19 -16.13
C ILE A 880 16.09 11.18 -15.00
N SER A 881 17.36 11.27 -14.59
CA SER A 881 17.82 12.22 -13.55
C SER A 881 17.60 13.68 -13.96
N LYS A 882 17.45 13.95 -15.26
CA LYS A 882 17.24 15.27 -15.84
C LYS A 882 15.78 15.58 -16.15
N ILE A 883 14.86 14.66 -15.83
CA ILE A 883 13.44 14.78 -16.17
C ILE A 883 12.63 14.88 -14.88
N SER A 884 11.78 15.91 -14.79
CA SER A 884 10.97 16.22 -13.62
C SER A 884 9.72 16.98 -14.04
N GLY A 885 8.66 16.92 -13.21
CA GLY A 885 7.49 17.78 -13.34
C GLY A 885 6.16 17.07 -13.23
N PHE A 886 5.09 17.80 -13.52
CA PHE A 886 3.70 17.37 -13.33
C PHE A 886 2.92 17.41 -14.64
N SER A 887 2.12 16.38 -14.91
CA SER A 887 1.20 16.34 -16.05
C SER A 887 -0.16 15.78 -15.66
N VAL A 888 -1.18 16.22 -16.41
CA VAL A 888 -2.54 15.69 -16.32
C VAL A 888 -2.96 15.17 -17.68
N PHE A 889 -3.61 14.01 -17.70
CA PHE A 889 -4.10 13.37 -18.90
C PHE A 889 -5.62 13.22 -18.85
N TYR A 890 -6.29 13.47 -19.96
CA TYR A 890 -7.74 13.30 -20.10
C TYR A 890 -8.06 12.63 -21.44
N SER A 891 -9.22 11.98 -21.55
CA SER A 891 -9.67 11.37 -22.81
C SER A 891 -10.80 12.17 -23.46
N GLU A 892 -11.82 12.51 -22.67
CA GLU A 892 -13.02 13.22 -23.14
C GLU A 892 -12.89 14.74 -22.99
N ASP A 893 -13.37 15.52 -23.97
CA ASP A 893 -13.18 16.98 -23.97
C ASP A 893 -13.88 17.69 -22.81
N PHE A 894 -15.00 17.15 -22.31
CA PHE A 894 -15.67 17.68 -21.12
C PHE A 894 -14.88 17.48 -19.83
N ALA A 895 -13.87 16.59 -19.81
CA ALA A 895 -12.99 16.41 -18.66
C ALA A 895 -11.85 17.45 -18.62
N LYS A 896 -11.57 18.13 -19.74
CA LYS A 896 -10.48 19.10 -19.86
C LYS A 896 -10.56 20.24 -18.84
N PRO A 897 -11.71 20.86 -18.55
CA PRO A 897 -11.79 21.92 -17.55
C PRO A 897 -11.38 21.46 -16.14
N ALA A 898 -11.85 20.29 -15.70
CA ALA A 898 -11.46 19.71 -14.42
C ALA A 898 -9.94 19.40 -14.38
N ALA A 899 -9.42 18.78 -15.43
CA ALA A 899 -8.01 18.46 -15.58
C ALA A 899 -7.12 19.71 -15.55
N GLN A 900 -7.54 20.77 -16.25
CA GLN A 900 -6.82 22.05 -16.30
C GLN A 900 -6.81 22.75 -14.94
N LEU A 901 -7.94 22.74 -14.24
CA LEU A 901 -8.04 23.36 -12.92
C LEU A 901 -7.11 22.68 -11.91
N VAL A 902 -7.07 21.35 -11.89
CA VAL A 902 -6.12 20.59 -11.04
C VAL A 902 -4.68 20.94 -11.42
N TYR A 903 -4.37 20.97 -12.71
CA TYR A 903 -3.03 21.33 -13.19
C TYR A 903 -2.60 22.71 -12.73
N ASP A 904 -3.43 23.73 -12.90
CA ASP A 904 -3.10 25.12 -12.56
C ASP A 904 -2.89 25.30 -11.05
N HIS A 905 -3.72 24.64 -10.23
CA HIS A 905 -3.55 24.62 -8.78
C HIS A 905 -2.23 23.97 -8.36
N VAL A 906 -1.89 22.80 -8.92
CA VAL A 906 -0.65 22.09 -8.58
C VAL A 906 0.58 22.89 -9.00
N ILE A 907 0.61 23.42 -10.23
CA ILE A 907 1.73 24.24 -10.70
C ILE A 907 1.92 25.49 -9.84
N ARG A 908 0.84 26.17 -9.47
CA ARG A 908 0.88 27.39 -8.64
C ARG A 908 1.33 27.11 -7.21
N GLU A 909 0.84 26.06 -6.55
CA GLU A 909 1.09 25.81 -5.12
C GLU A 909 2.38 25.03 -4.84
N HIS A 910 2.89 24.30 -5.84
CA HIS A 910 4.05 23.41 -5.70
C HIS A 910 5.25 23.80 -6.57
N GLY A 911 5.10 24.74 -7.52
CA GLY A 911 6.22 25.22 -8.33
C GLY A 911 6.87 24.15 -9.22
N ARG A 912 6.08 23.15 -9.61
CA ARG A 912 6.57 21.98 -10.37
C ARG A 912 6.87 22.34 -11.82
N ASN A 913 7.77 21.59 -12.46
CA ASN A 913 8.04 21.71 -13.89
C ASN A 913 6.79 21.33 -14.71
N LYS A 914 6.54 22.10 -15.78
CA LYS A 914 5.30 22.06 -16.57
C LYS A 914 5.36 21.00 -17.68
N HIS A 915 4.56 19.94 -17.59
CA HIS A 915 4.35 18.95 -18.68
C HIS A 915 2.94 18.98 -19.29
N GLY A 916 2.11 19.94 -18.86
CA GLY A 916 0.84 20.28 -19.51
C GLY A 916 -0.32 19.32 -19.24
N VAL A 917 -1.44 19.66 -19.90
CA VAL A 917 -2.71 18.95 -19.85
C VAL A 917 -2.96 18.31 -21.21
N ASN A 918 -2.94 16.98 -21.26
CA ASN A 918 -2.73 16.23 -22.49
C ASN A 918 -3.92 15.31 -22.80
N LYS A 919 -4.47 15.40 -24.03
CA LYS A 919 -5.50 14.46 -24.49
C LYS A 919 -4.84 13.12 -24.85
N LYS A 920 -5.15 12.05 -24.11
CA LYS A 920 -4.62 10.69 -24.33
C LYS A 920 -5.69 9.65 -24.07
N ASN A 921 -5.69 8.60 -24.88
CA ASN A 921 -6.65 7.51 -24.78
C ASN A 921 -6.19 6.40 -23.79
N PHE A 922 -5.76 6.80 -22.59
CA PHE A 922 -5.38 5.86 -21.52
C PHE A 922 -6.60 5.12 -21.01
N TYR A 923 -6.49 3.79 -20.85
CA TYR A 923 -7.62 2.91 -20.60
C TYR A 923 -8.47 3.31 -19.38
N VAL A 924 -7.82 3.67 -18.26
CA VAL A 924 -8.48 3.97 -16.98
C VAL A 924 -9.30 5.27 -16.98
N ILE A 925 -9.04 6.19 -17.92
CA ILE A 925 -9.72 7.50 -18.01
C ILE A 925 -10.67 7.59 -19.21
N ARG A 926 -11.05 6.46 -19.80
CA ARG A 926 -12.06 6.38 -20.86
C ARG A 926 -13.50 6.43 -20.33
N ASN A 927 -13.70 6.76 -19.05
CA ASN A 927 -15.05 6.85 -18.52
C ASN A 927 -15.77 8.01 -19.21
N THR A 928 -16.81 7.67 -19.94
CA THR A 928 -17.67 8.67 -20.59
C THR A 928 -18.70 9.24 -19.61
N TRP A 929 -19.02 8.56 -18.52
CA TRP A 929 -20.09 8.93 -17.57
C TRP A 929 -19.71 9.97 -16.52
N ALA A 930 -18.45 10.41 -16.47
CA ALA A 930 -17.95 11.40 -15.51
C ALA A 930 -16.66 12.07 -16.03
N PRO A 931 -16.35 13.32 -15.63
CA PRO A 931 -15.06 13.93 -15.90
C PRO A 931 -13.96 13.03 -15.33
N SER A 932 -13.09 12.55 -16.23
CA SER A 932 -12.08 11.54 -15.93
C SER A 932 -10.71 11.99 -16.37
N PHE A 933 -9.78 12.03 -15.43
CA PHE A 933 -8.40 12.41 -15.69
C PHE A 933 -7.42 11.63 -14.84
N LEU A 934 -6.18 11.57 -15.32
CA LEU A 934 -5.07 10.87 -14.70
C LEU A 934 -4.00 11.89 -14.36
N LEU A 935 -3.50 11.80 -13.13
CA LEU A 935 -2.40 12.62 -12.64
C LEU A 935 -1.11 11.81 -12.74
N GLU A 936 -0.10 12.38 -13.39
CA GLU A 936 1.28 11.91 -13.28
C GLU A 936 2.04 12.89 -12.40
N ASN A 937 2.20 12.52 -11.12
CA ASN A 937 2.56 13.47 -10.08
C ASN A 937 4.01 13.98 -10.16
N ALA A 938 4.93 13.12 -10.59
CA ALA A 938 6.37 13.35 -10.75
C ALA A 938 7.02 12.11 -11.40
N PHE A 939 8.35 12.05 -11.52
CA PHE A 939 9.05 10.90 -12.13
C PHE A 939 9.69 9.96 -11.10
N VAL A 940 9.16 8.74 -10.94
CA VAL A 940 9.58 7.79 -9.89
C VAL A 940 11.07 7.41 -9.94
N PRO A 941 11.70 7.16 -11.12
CA PRO A 941 13.12 6.82 -11.14
C PRO A 941 14.06 8.00 -10.87
N ASN A 942 13.58 9.25 -10.96
CA ASN A 942 14.41 10.42 -10.71
C ASN A 942 14.62 10.59 -9.19
N PRO A 943 15.87 10.74 -8.71
CA PRO A 943 16.17 10.73 -7.27
C PRO A 943 15.54 11.90 -6.48
N ILE A 944 15.48 13.11 -7.07
CA ILE A 944 14.90 14.29 -6.43
C ILE A 944 13.37 14.20 -6.41
N GLU A 945 12.80 13.80 -7.54
CA GLU A 945 11.36 13.62 -7.71
C GLU A 945 10.82 12.50 -6.81
N PHE A 946 11.56 11.40 -6.69
CA PHE A 946 11.22 10.29 -5.80
C PHE A 946 11.24 10.74 -4.34
N GLU A 947 12.23 11.53 -3.92
CA GLU A 947 12.27 12.06 -2.57
C GLU A 947 11.04 12.94 -2.26
N TRP A 948 10.60 13.74 -3.23
CA TRP A 948 9.37 14.53 -3.11
C TRP A 948 8.11 13.66 -3.09
N LEU A 949 8.02 12.67 -4.00
CA LEU A 949 6.89 11.72 -4.06
C LEU A 949 6.73 10.89 -2.80
N THR A 950 7.83 10.58 -2.12
CA THR A 950 7.84 9.80 -0.87
C THR A 950 7.83 10.68 0.38
N ASN A 951 7.77 12.00 0.22
CA ASN A 951 7.67 12.92 1.34
C ASN A 951 6.22 13.06 1.79
N GLU A 952 5.97 12.65 3.04
CA GLU A 952 4.67 12.68 3.68
C GLU A 952 4.00 14.08 3.67
N ALA A 953 4.75 15.13 3.98
CA ALA A 953 4.22 16.49 4.04
C ALA A 953 3.87 17.01 2.64
N GLU A 954 4.69 16.69 1.64
CA GLU A 954 4.44 17.06 0.24
C GLU A 954 3.23 16.33 -0.33
N GLN A 955 3.06 15.04 -0.03
CA GLN A 955 1.86 14.31 -0.45
C GLN A 955 0.58 14.86 0.20
N ILE A 956 0.60 15.20 1.50
CA ILE A 956 -0.56 15.82 2.17
C ILE A 956 -0.87 17.18 1.55
N LYS A 957 0.16 17.99 1.30
CA LYS A 957 0.00 19.29 0.65
C LYS A 957 -0.58 19.13 -0.76
N LEU A 958 -0.10 18.16 -1.53
CA LEU A 958 -0.62 17.85 -2.86
C LEU A 958 -2.09 17.42 -2.79
N ALA A 959 -2.46 16.57 -1.83
CA ALA A 959 -3.83 16.11 -1.62
C ALA A 959 -4.79 17.28 -1.33
N LYS A 960 -4.36 18.23 -0.48
CA LYS A 960 -5.08 19.47 -0.22
C LYS A 960 -5.25 20.32 -1.47
N THR A 961 -4.19 20.50 -2.25
CA THR A 961 -4.23 21.27 -3.50
C THR A 961 -5.18 20.66 -4.52
N VAL A 962 -5.11 19.33 -4.75
CA VAL A 962 -6.04 18.63 -5.65
C VAL A 962 -7.48 18.74 -5.12
N THR A 963 -7.70 18.57 -3.81
CA THR A 963 -9.02 18.71 -3.20
C THR A 963 -9.62 20.10 -3.39
N LYS A 964 -8.83 21.17 -3.25
CA LYS A 964 -9.29 22.54 -3.53
C LYS A 964 -9.73 22.71 -4.98
N ALA A 965 -8.95 22.19 -5.93
CA ALA A 965 -9.30 22.26 -7.35
C ALA A 965 -10.58 21.47 -7.65
N VAL A 966 -10.76 20.28 -7.05
CA VAL A 966 -12.00 19.50 -7.18
C VAL A 966 -13.20 20.24 -6.58
N ALA A 967 -13.05 20.84 -5.40
CA ALA A 967 -14.11 21.64 -4.78
C ALA A 967 -14.45 22.90 -5.58
N GLU A 968 -13.47 23.53 -6.23
CA GLU A 968 -13.68 24.66 -7.13
C GLU A 968 -14.36 24.23 -8.43
N TYR A 969 -14.04 23.05 -8.98
CA TYR A 969 -14.71 22.52 -10.17
C TYR A 969 -16.22 22.37 -9.96
N PHE A 970 -16.66 21.88 -8.80
CA PHE A 970 -18.08 21.64 -8.55
C PHE A 970 -18.87 22.88 -8.16
N LYS A 971 -18.21 23.94 -7.69
CA LYS A 971 -18.83 25.27 -7.52
C LYS A 971 -19.28 25.84 -8.88
#